data_AF-A0A921FP05-F1
#
_entry.id   AF-A0A921FP05-F1
#
_cell.length_a   1.000
_cell.length_b   1.000
_cell.length_c   1.000
_cell.angle_alpha   90.00
_cell.angle_beta   90.00
_cell.angle_gamma   90.00
#
_symmetry.space_group_name_H-M   'P 1'
#
loop_
_entity.id
_entity.type
_entity.pdbx_description
1 polymer ?
#
loop_
_entity_poly.entity_id
_entity_poly.type
_entity_poly.pdbx_seq_one_letter_code
_entity_poly.pdbx_strand_id
1 'polypeptide(L)'
;MKTLGGIGAMILGVVAILVSVGLQTIWAPPAVFNATTETTQDAPLTIITDGVDIDPDEAIEYTVKGDGEFTLMYGQLRDIEAWVGDAAHHRIDGVNTDVGRGEDPSVNITYVDGQAEVPNPVTSDLWLATQEVTDEVTQRWTRTDAGEWGLLIAVDGTAPAPADFSVSWVNVEPSSPLIVPLMIAGIALVLLGIALLIWRFVEFRRRAKRTSGRRAAQRGDYTGLTAADVMAGSESTTQTLSVEQIEAGEPVQDPQTDQATEVVAGLPLTEDDQLADEDELAIRGSTADKTSRVDEPADNTDPEDDHLDDDEDAPGGSAGPDHDPTTGQPPLSDAPEDHDHPEDTKDNGGFLRRTITALSATGLAIGLGVGPVHASSEAPAEDDISDQVDQNQLEEEGAAEDSDTFPIVVDAQFEQILEAVSTTTEQADADFDAEALTGRVAGHALRSRQDSYRNHTIDADYPSRIPVASDEILATWMDRDESFPRTIYAVTSDAEGSATQLLVLRQEDARSQYQLVQNAPFAPGAELPAGSLTDHSVVNMANDESTDLVMSPNAAVEALADYLTDPEAESADQIADNEWIEMIHEHQADLEETHRENDIDASVTRNLFEDSVTSVRLPNGSALVFGTMNSLESLTPQEEGATVDVTDLVQEVGEFPSSSREEQVRIRYREQFALLIPSDGEVSLAGYETVLSTVD
;
A
#
# COMPACT_ATOMS: atom_id res chain seq x y z
N MET A 1 -19.31 -9.03 80.74
CA MET A 1 -17.98 -8.88 80.10
C MET A 1 -17.63 -10.11 79.26
N LYS A 2 -16.85 -11.11 79.71
CA LYS A 2 -16.32 -12.22 78.84
C LYS A 2 -17.28 -12.78 77.75
N THR A 3 -18.56 -13.03 78.07
CA THR A 3 -19.54 -13.52 77.07
C THR A 3 -19.97 -12.49 76.02
N LEU A 4 -20.22 -11.24 76.44
CA LEU A 4 -20.51 -10.15 75.49
C LEU A 4 -19.28 -9.89 74.60
N GLY A 5 -18.07 -10.03 75.15
CA GLY A 5 -16.82 -9.96 74.37
C GLY A 5 -16.71 -11.07 73.32
N GLY A 6 -16.95 -12.33 73.69
CA GLY A 6 -16.90 -13.45 72.74
C GLY A 6 -17.96 -13.40 71.65
N ILE A 7 -19.20 -13.01 71.99
CA ILE A 7 -20.29 -12.81 71.01
C ILE A 7 -20.01 -11.59 70.13
N GLY A 8 -19.55 -10.48 70.73
CA GLY A 8 -19.18 -9.26 70.00
C GLY A 8 -18.05 -9.49 69.00
N ALA A 9 -16.99 -10.19 69.40
CA ALA A 9 -15.89 -10.57 68.51
C ALA A 9 -16.37 -11.45 67.34
N MET A 10 -17.26 -12.42 67.59
CA MET A 10 -17.82 -13.26 66.54
C MET A 10 -18.70 -12.47 65.55
N ILE A 11 -19.53 -11.54 66.04
CA ILE A 11 -20.34 -10.67 65.17
C ILE A 11 -19.44 -9.75 64.35
N LEU A 12 -18.44 -9.11 64.97
CA LEU A 12 -17.52 -8.20 64.29
C LEU A 12 -16.66 -8.95 63.23
N GLY A 13 -16.25 -10.19 63.54
CA GLY A 13 -15.56 -11.04 62.58
C GLY A 13 -16.42 -11.46 61.38
N VAL A 14 -17.70 -11.80 61.59
CA VAL A 14 -18.65 -12.07 60.50
C VAL A 14 -18.91 -10.81 59.67
N VAL A 15 -19.04 -9.64 60.29
CA VAL A 15 -19.20 -8.37 59.58
C VAL A 15 -17.95 -8.04 58.74
N ALA A 16 -16.74 -8.27 59.26
CA ALA A 16 -15.49 -8.07 58.50
C ALA A 16 -15.41 -9.00 57.28
N ILE A 17 -15.84 -10.26 57.40
CA ILE A 17 -15.92 -11.20 56.27
C ILE A 17 -16.99 -10.74 55.26
N LEU A 18 -18.17 -10.31 55.71
CA LEU A 18 -19.22 -9.82 54.80
C LEU A 18 -18.81 -8.53 54.07
N VAL A 19 -18.06 -7.63 54.72
CA VAL A 19 -17.47 -6.46 54.06
C VAL A 19 -16.40 -6.88 53.04
N SER A 20 -15.54 -7.84 53.39
CA SER A 20 -14.53 -8.40 52.47
C SER A 20 -15.15 -9.05 51.22
N VAL A 21 -16.29 -9.74 51.36
CA VAL A 21 -17.03 -10.34 50.24
C VAL A 21 -17.77 -9.27 49.44
N GLY A 22 -18.33 -8.25 50.11
CA GLY A 22 -18.96 -7.10 49.43
C GLY A 22 -17.98 -6.37 48.52
N LEU A 23 -16.73 -6.16 48.98
CA LEU A 23 -15.62 -5.59 48.20
C LEU A 23 -15.16 -6.45 47.01
N GLN A 24 -15.68 -7.68 46.88
CA GLN A 24 -15.42 -8.58 45.74
C GLN A 24 -16.66 -8.83 44.86
N THR A 25 -17.81 -8.19 45.16
CA THR A 25 -19.09 -8.54 44.50
C THR A 25 -20.04 -7.36 44.27
N ILE A 26 -20.34 -6.58 45.31
CA ILE A 26 -21.30 -5.45 45.26
C ILE A 26 -20.55 -4.11 45.13
N TRP A 27 -19.27 -4.09 45.51
CA TRP A 27 -18.36 -2.94 45.44
C TRP A 27 -17.04 -3.30 44.77
N ALA A 28 -17.02 -4.33 43.94
CA ALA A 28 -15.97 -4.50 42.95
C ALA A 28 -16.17 -3.45 41.83
N PRO A 29 -15.10 -2.93 41.21
CA PRO A 29 -15.21 -2.24 39.93
C PRO A 29 -15.73 -3.21 38.85
N PRO A 30 -16.18 -2.72 37.67
CA PRO A 30 -16.53 -3.59 36.57
C PRO A 30 -15.29 -4.38 36.09
N ALA A 31 -15.53 -5.57 35.54
CA ALA A 31 -14.47 -6.49 35.09
C ALA A 31 -13.92 -6.15 33.69
N VAL A 32 -14.72 -5.43 32.90
CA VAL A 32 -14.34 -4.77 31.65
C VAL A 32 -14.70 -3.30 31.84
N PHE A 33 -13.82 -2.39 31.47
CA PHE A 33 -14.16 -0.99 31.30
C PHE A 33 -14.46 -0.73 29.83
N ASN A 34 -15.51 0.05 29.59
CA ASN A 34 -15.85 0.58 28.28
C ASN A 34 -15.67 2.09 28.35
N ALA A 35 -14.78 2.64 27.54
CA ALA A 35 -14.78 4.08 27.24
C ALA A 35 -15.59 4.33 25.97
N THR A 36 -16.22 5.50 25.86
CA THR A 36 -16.94 5.95 24.65
C THR A 36 -16.62 7.43 24.41
N THR A 37 -16.77 7.89 23.17
CA THR A 37 -16.66 9.30 22.76
C THR A 37 -17.96 10.08 23.01
N GLU A 38 -17.85 11.38 23.28
CA GLU A 38 -18.98 12.33 23.23
C GLU A 38 -18.62 13.53 22.34
N THR A 39 -19.02 13.51 21.06
CA THR A 39 -18.97 14.68 20.16
C THR A 39 -20.38 15.19 19.82
N THR A 40 -20.46 16.46 19.43
CA THR A 40 -21.70 17.12 18.95
C THR A 40 -21.45 18.07 17.77
N GLN A 41 -20.26 17.97 17.17
CA GLN A 41 -19.85 18.68 15.97
C GLN A 41 -19.47 17.64 14.93
N ASP A 42 -19.87 17.85 13.68
CA ASP A 42 -19.56 16.97 12.57
C ASP A 42 -18.21 17.37 11.94
N ALA A 43 -17.41 16.40 11.52
CA ALA A 43 -16.17 16.61 10.77
C ALA A 43 -16.01 15.54 9.67
N PRO A 44 -15.42 15.86 8.49
CA PRO A 44 -15.25 14.89 7.39
C PRO A 44 -14.24 13.76 7.68
N LEU A 45 -13.47 13.86 8.77
CA LEU A 45 -12.34 12.98 9.09
C LEU A 45 -12.28 12.70 10.61
N THR A 46 -11.91 11.48 10.99
CA THR A 46 -11.55 11.10 12.37
C THR A 46 -10.16 10.45 12.38
N ILE A 47 -9.27 10.92 13.26
CA ILE A 47 -7.93 10.38 13.47
C ILE A 47 -7.88 9.67 14.82
N ILE A 48 -7.30 8.48 14.86
CA ILE A 48 -6.98 7.74 16.09
C ILE A 48 -5.46 7.56 16.16
N THR A 49 -4.85 7.87 17.32
CA THR A 49 -3.40 7.78 17.55
C THR A 49 -3.04 6.62 18.48
N ASP A 50 -1.75 6.28 18.60
CA ASP A 50 -1.27 5.20 19.47
C ASP A 50 -1.56 5.43 20.97
N GLY A 51 -1.82 6.68 21.38
CA GLY A 51 -2.11 7.08 22.77
C GLY A 51 -3.41 6.51 23.38
N VAL A 52 -4.17 5.72 22.62
CA VAL A 52 -5.34 4.95 23.11
C VAL A 52 -4.94 3.65 23.81
N ASP A 53 -3.69 3.20 23.65
CA ASP A 53 -3.14 2.09 24.44
C ASP A 53 -3.09 2.43 25.95
N ILE A 54 -3.45 1.45 26.78
CA ILE A 54 -3.57 1.57 28.24
C ILE A 54 -2.51 0.70 28.95
N ASP A 55 -2.11 -0.43 28.36
CA ASP A 55 -1.03 -1.30 28.82
C ASP A 55 -0.59 -2.23 27.67
N PRO A 56 0.64 -2.11 27.13
CA PRO A 56 1.06 -2.82 25.92
C PRO A 56 1.19 -4.34 26.09
N ASP A 57 1.13 -4.86 27.32
CA ASP A 57 1.08 -6.31 27.61
C ASP A 57 -0.36 -6.89 27.53
N GLU A 58 -1.42 -6.07 27.36
CA GLU A 58 -2.83 -6.52 27.44
C GLU A 58 -3.67 -6.38 26.16
N ALA A 59 -4.72 -7.19 26.09
CA ALA A 59 -5.63 -7.30 24.96
C ALA A 59 -6.70 -6.18 24.96
N ILE A 60 -6.46 -5.11 24.22
CA ILE A 60 -7.45 -4.04 23.99
C ILE A 60 -8.29 -4.35 22.75
N GLU A 61 -9.61 -4.18 22.86
CA GLU A 61 -10.56 -4.28 21.75
C GLU A 61 -11.16 -2.90 21.45
N TYR A 62 -10.96 -2.45 20.22
CA TYR A 62 -11.44 -1.19 19.68
C TYR A 62 -12.71 -1.44 18.87
N THR A 63 -13.66 -0.49 18.89
CA THR A 63 -14.89 -0.59 18.09
C THR A 63 -15.26 0.77 17.52
N VAL A 64 -15.38 0.85 16.20
CA VAL A 64 -15.80 2.05 15.45
C VAL A 64 -17.24 1.83 14.95
N LYS A 65 -18.08 2.86 15.09
CA LYS A 65 -19.47 2.85 14.65
C LYS A 65 -19.79 4.05 13.76
N GLY A 66 -20.39 3.77 12.62
CA GLY A 66 -20.91 4.75 11.65
C GLY A 66 -22.32 4.36 11.18
N ASP A 67 -23.04 5.29 10.54
CA ASP A 67 -24.26 4.96 9.81
C ASP A 67 -23.89 4.70 8.34
N GLY A 68 -23.86 3.43 7.89
CA GLY A 68 -23.53 3.06 6.52
C GLY A 68 -22.05 2.73 6.25
N GLU A 69 -21.59 3.00 5.03
CA GLU A 69 -20.26 2.64 4.52
C GLU A 69 -19.21 3.70 4.89
N PHE A 70 -18.06 3.25 5.40
CA PHE A 70 -16.90 4.09 5.73
C PHE A 70 -15.60 3.28 5.62
N THR A 71 -14.46 3.97 5.56
CA THR A 71 -13.16 3.34 5.33
C THR A 71 -12.19 3.64 6.45
N LEU A 72 -11.46 2.61 6.87
CA LEU A 72 -10.31 2.65 7.78
C LEU A 72 -9.04 2.66 6.92
N MET A 73 -8.12 3.60 7.20
CA MET A 73 -6.84 3.75 6.48
C MET A 73 -5.71 3.79 7.50
N TYR A 74 -4.83 2.79 7.47
CA TYR A 74 -3.70 2.65 8.38
C TYR A 74 -2.42 3.24 7.80
N GLY A 75 -1.68 4.01 8.59
CA GLY A 75 -0.45 4.65 8.14
C GLY A 75 0.35 5.34 9.24
N GLN A 76 1.50 5.88 8.86
CA GLN A 76 2.34 6.69 9.75
C GLN A 76 1.62 7.99 10.13
N LEU A 77 1.73 8.39 11.41
CA LEU A 77 1.01 9.55 11.95
C LEU A 77 1.42 10.85 11.26
N ARG A 78 2.71 11.02 10.93
CA ARG A 78 3.23 12.17 10.15
C ARG A 78 2.53 12.33 8.79
N ASP A 79 2.16 11.22 8.17
CA ASP A 79 1.59 11.16 6.83
C ASP A 79 0.07 11.36 6.86
N ILE A 80 -0.61 10.80 7.86
CA ILE A 80 -2.00 11.12 8.18
C ILE A 80 -2.16 12.63 8.50
N GLU A 81 -1.31 13.19 9.36
CA GLU A 81 -1.37 14.61 9.72
C GLU A 81 -1.07 15.53 8.52
N ALA A 82 -0.10 15.16 7.67
CA ALA A 82 0.21 15.91 6.45
C ALA A 82 -0.95 15.86 5.42
N TRP A 83 -1.60 14.71 5.25
CA TRP A 83 -2.76 14.57 4.36
C TRP A 83 -3.96 15.37 4.87
N VAL A 84 -4.24 15.30 6.19
CA VAL A 84 -5.33 16.04 6.86
C VAL A 84 -5.11 17.55 6.73
N GLY A 85 -3.94 18.05 7.12
CA GLY A 85 -3.60 19.48 7.03
C GLY A 85 -4.63 20.39 7.71
N ASP A 86 -5.06 21.45 7.02
CA ASP A 86 -6.06 22.42 7.51
C ASP A 86 -7.53 21.88 7.53
N ALA A 87 -7.75 20.56 7.42
CA ALA A 87 -9.10 19.97 7.43
C ALA A 87 -9.72 19.93 8.84
N ALA A 88 -11.03 20.12 8.91
CA ALA A 88 -11.79 19.87 10.13
C ALA A 88 -11.74 18.37 10.43
N HIS A 89 -11.41 17.99 11.65
CA HIS A 89 -11.26 16.59 12.02
C HIS A 89 -11.56 16.34 13.51
N HIS A 90 -11.97 15.12 13.82
CA HIS A 90 -11.86 14.59 15.17
C HIS A 90 -10.48 14.00 15.38
N ARG A 91 -9.91 14.19 16.57
CA ARG A 91 -8.67 13.54 17.01
C ARG A 91 -8.94 12.79 18.31
N ILE A 92 -8.59 11.51 18.34
CA ILE A 92 -8.73 10.62 19.48
C ILE A 92 -7.32 10.33 20.01
N ASP A 93 -6.96 11.02 21.09
CA ASP A 93 -5.60 11.07 21.66
C ASP A 93 -5.39 10.18 22.90
N GLY A 94 -6.41 9.41 23.28
CA GLY A 94 -6.28 8.41 24.35
C GLY A 94 -7.53 8.20 25.20
N VAL A 95 -7.39 7.41 26.26
CA VAL A 95 -8.49 7.13 27.21
C VAL A 95 -8.21 7.79 28.57
N ASN A 96 -9.17 8.58 29.05
CA ASN A 96 -9.13 9.13 30.41
C ASN A 96 -9.60 8.09 31.43
N THR A 97 -8.65 7.46 32.10
CA THR A 97 -8.87 6.49 33.19
C THR A 97 -8.86 7.12 34.58
N ASP A 98 -8.48 8.40 34.71
CA ASP A 98 -8.28 9.12 35.98
C ASP A 98 -9.61 9.71 36.54
N VAL A 99 -10.68 8.91 36.46
CA VAL A 99 -12.08 9.31 36.77
C VAL A 99 -12.47 9.13 38.23
N GLY A 100 -13.55 9.80 38.67
CA GLY A 100 -14.07 9.67 40.02
C GLY A 100 -14.64 8.29 40.32
N ARG A 101 -14.65 7.88 41.60
CA ARG A 101 -15.23 6.58 41.99
C ARG A 101 -16.71 6.51 41.62
N GLY A 102 -17.04 5.71 40.61
CA GLY A 102 -18.41 5.50 40.11
C GLY A 102 -18.79 6.42 38.96
N GLU A 103 -17.81 7.08 38.35
CA GLU A 103 -17.85 7.60 36.98
C GLU A 103 -17.16 6.56 36.08
N ASP A 104 -17.63 6.41 34.85
CA ASP A 104 -17.04 5.51 33.85
C ASP A 104 -15.94 6.27 33.05
N PRO A 105 -14.90 5.59 32.54
CA PRO A 105 -13.83 6.23 31.77
C PRO A 105 -14.34 6.75 30.42
N SER A 106 -13.66 7.76 29.86
CA SER A 106 -14.08 8.44 28.63
C SER A 106 -12.96 8.52 27.60
N VAL A 107 -13.29 8.43 26.31
CA VAL A 107 -12.31 8.68 25.24
C VAL A 107 -12.03 10.18 25.12
N ASN A 108 -10.76 10.56 25.04
CA ASN A 108 -10.33 11.94 24.79
C ASN A 108 -10.47 12.28 23.30
N ILE A 109 -11.70 12.63 22.90
CA ILE A 109 -11.99 13.15 21.55
C ILE A 109 -11.92 14.68 21.53
N THR A 110 -11.14 15.24 20.60
CA THR A 110 -11.02 16.68 20.33
C THR A 110 -11.56 16.97 18.93
N TYR A 111 -12.38 18.01 18.77
CA TYR A 111 -12.71 18.57 17.45
C TYR A 111 -11.71 19.68 17.10
N VAL A 112 -11.13 19.60 15.91
CA VAL A 112 -10.28 20.64 15.31
C VAL A 112 -11.08 21.32 14.19
N ASP A 113 -11.13 22.65 14.23
CA ASP A 113 -11.88 23.49 13.28
C ASP A 113 -11.05 23.74 12.00
N GLY A 114 -11.66 23.60 10.82
CA GLY A 114 -10.93 23.62 9.55
C GLY A 114 -11.82 23.51 8.31
N GLN A 115 -11.27 22.98 7.21
CA GLN A 115 -12.01 22.71 5.97
C GLN A 115 -13.04 21.58 6.19
N ALA A 116 -14.31 21.84 5.91
CA ALA A 116 -15.41 20.88 6.13
C ALA A 116 -15.58 19.84 5.00
N GLU A 117 -14.86 20.02 3.88
CA GLU A 117 -14.84 19.13 2.72
C GLU A 117 -13.37 18.98 2.27
N VAL A 118 -12.96 17.77 1.92
CA VAL A 118 -11.63 17.42 1.39
C VAL A 118 -11.76 16.44 0.20
N PRO A 119 -10.72 16.24 -0.62
CA PRO A 119 -10.68 15.12 -1.56
C PRO A 119 -10.86 13.77 -0.85
N ASN A 120 -11.34 12.74 -1.55
CA ASN A 120 -11.48 11.41 -0.95
C ASN A 120 -10.09 10.85 -0.54
N PRO A 121 -9.85 10.51 0.74
CA PRO A 121 -8.56 9.96 1.18
C PRO A 121 -8.29 8.55 0.70
N VAL A 122 -9.33 7.73 0.43
CA VAL A 122 -9.24 6.27 0.30
C VAL A 122 -8.22 5.80 -0.75
N THR A 123 -8.05 6.55 -1.83
CA THR A 123 -7.13 6.19 -2.92
C THR A 123 -5.68 6.65 -2.71
N SER A 124 -5.31 7.23 -1.58
CA SER A 124 -3.99 7.83 -1.35
C SER A 124 -2.87 6.78 -1.18
N ASP A 125 -1.76 6.97 -1.89
CA ASP A 125 -0.54 6.15 -1.76
C ASP A 125 0.10 6.20 -0.36
N LEU A 126 -0.33 7.10 0.54
CA LEU A 126 0.22 7.22 1.90
C LEU A 126 -0.22 6.10 2.87
N TRP A 127 -1.22 5.30 2.51
CA TRP A 127 -1.74 4.24 3.38
C TRP A 127 -1.00 2.92 3.16
N LEU A 128 -0.76 2.17 4.25
CA LEU A 128 -0.17 0.82 4.17
C LEU A 128 -1.24 -0.26 3.99
N ALA A 129 -2.40 -0.05 4.61
CA ALA A 129 -3.56 -0.93 4.52
C ALA A 129 -4.84 -0.09 4.58
N THR A 130 -5.85 -0.52 3.82
CA THR A 130 -7.14 0.16 3.69
C THR A 130 -8.26 -0.86 3.78
N GLN A 131 -9.30 -0.58 4.56
CA GLN A 131 -10.42 -1.50 4.80
C GLN A 131 -11.76 -0.77 4.74
N GLU A 132 -12.63 -1.21 3.83
CA GLU A 132 -14.03 -0.77 3.78
C GLU A 132 -14.85 -1.50 4.86
N VAL A 133 -15.71 -0.75 5.55
CA VAL A 133 -16.55 -1.22 6.66
C VAL A 133 -17.99 -0.72 6.46
N THR A 134 -18.96 -1.51 6.89
CA THR A 134 -20.38 -1.12 6.94
C THR A 134 -20.89 -1.19 8.38
N ASP A 135 -21.49 -0.10 8.86
CA ASP A 135 -22.12 0.10 10.18
C ASP A 135 -21.19 -0.03 11.41
N GLU A 136 -20.52 -1.18 11.62
CA GLU A 136 -19.72 -1.45 12.82
C GLU A 136 -18.52 -2.36 12.51
N VAL A 137 -17.32 -1.98 12.98
CA VAL A 137 -16.14 -2.85 13.06
C VAL A 137 -15.65 -2.94 14.50
N THR A 138 -15.39 -4.15 14.97
CA THR A 138 -14.61 -4.41 16.18
C THR A 138 -13.27 -5.01 15.75
N GLN A 139 -12.18 -4.41 16.21
CA GLN A 139 -10.83 -4.81 15.85
C GLN A 139 -9.91 -4.76 17.06
N ARG A 140 -8.87 -5.56 16.97
CA ARG A 140 -7.67 -5.43 17.78
C ARG A 140 -6.71 -4.58 16.93
N TRP A 141 -5.79 -3.86 17.58
CA TRP A 141 -4.72 -3.16 16.89
C TRP A 141 -3.45 -3.45 17.67
N THR A 142 -2.46 -4.07 17.01
CA THR A 142 -1.18 -4.35 17.63
C THR A 142 -0.22 -3.19 17.40
N ARG A 143 0.50 -2.79 18.45
CA ARG A 143 1.53 -1.76 18.35
C ARG A 143 2.75 -2.33 17.64
N THR A 144 3.08 -1.84 16.44
CA THR A 144 4.38 -2.11 15.83
C THR A 144 5.48 -1.38 16.61
N ASP A 145 6.57 -2.08 16.95
CA ASP A 145 7.61 -1.57 17.88
C ASP A 145 8.38 -0.32 17.40
N ALA A 146 8.28 0.05 16.11
CA ALA A 146 8.97 1.20 15.52
C ALA A 146 8.01 2.11 14.73
N GLY A 147 8.13 3.43 14.93
CA GLY A 147 7.32 4.46 14.26
C GLY A 147 6.18 5.03 15.11
N GLU A 148 5.67 6.19 14.72
CA GLU A 148 4.42 6.76 15.25
C GLU A 148 3.27 6.41 14.29
N TRP A 149 2.28 5.70 14.79
CA TRP A 149 1.22 5.09 13.98
C TRP A 149 -0.15 5.68 14.27
N GLY A 150 -1.04 5.64 13.28
CA GLY A 150 -2.42 6.06 13.44
C GLY A 150 -3.37 5.43 12.44
N LEU A 151 -4.65 5.70 12.68
CA LEU A 151 -5.74 5.30 11.82
C LEU A 151 -6.51 6.56 11.39
N LEU A 152 -6.64 6.76 10.08
CA LEU A 152 -7.58 7.74 9.52
C LEU A 152 -8.90 7.03 9.19
N ILE A 153 -10.02 7.66 9.53
CA ILE A 153 -11.36 7.18 9.24
C ILE A 153 -12.11 8.27 8.48
N ALA A 154 -12.72 7.91 7.35
CA ALA A 154 -13.50 8.80 6.51
C ALA A 154 -14.61 8.04 5.76
N VAL A 155 -15.54 8.76 5.14
CA VAL A 155 -16.49 8.20 4.17
C VAL A 155 -16.00 8.50 2.74
N ASP A 156 -16.09 9.76 2.32
CA ASP A 156 -15.67 10.24 0.99
C ASP A 156 -14.90 11.58 1.04
N GLY A 157 -14.63 12.09 2.25
CA GLY A 157 -14.06 13.42 2.49
C GLY A 157 -15.09 14.56 2.58
N THR A 158 -16.38 14.30 2.39
CA THR A 158 -17.45 15.31 2.41
C THR A 158 -18.59 14.97 3.40
N ALA A 159 -18.93 13.70 3.55
CA ALA A 159 -19.83 13.23 4.60
C ALA A 159 -19.11 13.15 5.96
N PRO A 160 -19.81 13.36 7.10
CA PRO A 160 -19.21 13.25 8.42
C PRO A 160 -18.58 11.87 8.66
N ALA A 161 -17.34 11.84 9.13
CA ALA A 161 -16.68 10.61 9.52
C ALA A 161 -17.32 10.01 10.79
N PRO A 162 -17.35 8.67 10.91
CA PRO A 162 -17.61 7.98 12.16
C PRO A 162 -16.82 8.57 13.34
N ALA A 163 -17.54 8.89 14.41
CA ALA A 163 -16.98 9.43 15.64
C ALA A 163 -17.53 8.77 16.91
N ASP A 164 -18.44 7.79 16.79
CA ASP A 164 -18.77 6.85 17.87
C ASP A 164 -17.67 5.78 17.89
N PHE A 165 -16.82 5.85 18.92
CA PHE A 165 -15.68 4.99 19.11
C PHE A 165 -15.65 4.52 20.56
N SER A 166 -15.48 3.21 20.74
CA SER A 166 -15.43 2.60 22.06
C SER A 166 -14.20 1.72 22.23
N VAL A 167 -13.56 1.85 23.38
CA VAL A 167 -12.40 1.06 23.81
C VAL A 167 -12.84 0.15 24.94
N SER A 168 -12.59 -1.15 24.80
CA SER A 168 -12.92 -2.16 25.81
C SER A 168 -11.64 -2.86 26.29
N TRP A 169 -11.40 -2.87 27.61
CA TRP A 169 -10.24 -3.54 28.21
C TRP A 169 -10.59 -4.18 29.56
N VAL A 170 -9.82 -5.20 29.94
CA VAL A 170 -10.03 -5.94 31.20
C VAL A 170 -9.47 -5.15 32.38
N ASN A 171 -10.19 -5.16 33.50
CA ASN A 171 -9.73 -4.46 34.70
C ASN A 171 -8.84 -5.37 35.59
N VAL A 172 -7.53 -5.18 35.47
CA VAL A 172 -6.50 -5.85 36.28
C VAL A 172 -6.14 -5.15 37.61
N GLU A 173 -6.85 -4.09 38.03
CA GLU A 173 -6.53 -3.38 39.28
C GLU A 173 -6.38 -4.31 40.50
N PRO A 174 -5.33 -4.14 41.32
CA PRO A 174 -5.01 -5.07 42.39
C PRO A 174 -6.10 -5.08 43.47
N SER A 175 -6.81 -6.22 43.56
CA SER A 175 -7.95 -6.45 44.46
C SER A 175 -7.76 -5.77 45.83
N SER A 176 -8.63 -4.81 46.15
CA SER A 176 -8.44 -3.79 47.19
C SER A 176 -7.60 -4.27 48.39
N PRO A 177 -6.49 -3.59 48.77
CA PRO A 177 -5.51 -4.09 49.74
C PRO A 177 -6.06 -4.29 51.17
N LEU A 178 -7.32 -3.94 51.42
CA LEU A 178 -8.04 -4.25 52.66
C LEU A 178 -8.71 -5.62 52.66
N ILE A 179 -8.96 -6.27 51.51
CA ILE A 179 -9.67 -7.56 51.39
C ILE A 179 -8.93 -8.66 52.17
N VAL A 180 -7.67 -8.93 51.84
CA VAL A 180 -6.88 -9.99 52.52
C VAL A 180 -6.73 -9.70 54.03
N PRO A 181 -6.38 -8.48 54.49
CA PRO A 181 -6.41 -8.13 55.92
C PRO A 181 -7.78 -8.28 56.59
N LEU A 182 -8.89 -7.87 55.96
CA LEU A 182 -10.24 -7.97 56.54
C LEU A 182 -10.70 -9.43 56.66
N MET A 183 -10.43 -10.25 55.64
CA MET A 183 -10.71 -11.68 55.67
C MET A 183 -9.92 -12.38 56.78
N ILE A 184 -8.60 -12.14 56.87
CA ILE A 184 -7.74 -12.73 57.92
C ILE A 184 -8.17 -12.24 59.31
N ALA A 185 -8.41 -10.94 59.49
CA ALA A 185 -8.86 -10.39 60.76
C ALA A 185 -10.25 -10.90 61.16
N GLY A 186 -11.17 -11.05 60.20
CA GLY A 186 -12.51 -11.58 60.41
C GLY A 186 -12.48 -13.03 60.89
N ILE A 187 -11.71 -13.89 60.21
CA ILE A 187 -11.50 -15.29 60.61
C ILE A 187 -10.85 -15.36 62.01
N ALA A 188 -9.82 -14.55 62.27
CA ALA A 188 -9.15 -14.50 63.57
C ALA A 188 -10.10 -14.06 64.71
N LEU A 189 -10.99 -13.09 64.46
CA LEU A 189 -11.99 -12.62 65.42
C LEU A 189 -13.06 -13.68 65.70
N VAL A 190 -13.51 -14.44 64.69
CA VAL A 190 -14.43 -15.58 64.88
C VAL A 190 -13.76 -16.68 65.72
N LEU A 191 -12.52 -17.06 65.40
CA LEU A 191 -11.76 -18.06 66.15
C LEU A 191 -11.52 -17.61 67.61
N LEU A 192 -11.19 -16.33 67.83
CA LEU A 192 -11.04 -15.74 69.17
C LEU A 192 -12.37 -15.75 69.95
N GLY A 193 -13.49 -15.42 69.30
CA GLY A 193 -14.82 -15.49 69.88
C GLY A 193 -15.18 -16.92 70.34
N ILE A 194 -14.94 -17.91 69.48
CA ILE A 194 -15.12 -19.34 69.77
C ILE A 194 -14.22 -19.76 70.95
N ALA A 195 -12.93 -19.40 70.93
CA ALA A 195 -11.99 -19.73 72.00
C ALA A 195 -12.43 -19.15 73.36
N LEU A 196 -12.90 -17.91 73.41
CA LEU A 196 -13.43 -17.28 74.63
C LEU A 196 -14.69 -17.97 75.16
N LEU A 197 -15.58 -18.43 74.27
CA LEU A 197 -16.79 -19.18 74.63
C LEU A 197 -16.46 -20.58 75.15
N ILE A 198 -15.56 -21.31 74.49
CA ILE A 198 -15.04 -22.62 74.95
C ILE A 198 -14.34 -22.47 76.30
N TRP A 199 -13.49 -21.45 76.48
CA TRP A 199 -12.80 -21.21 77.74
C TRP A 199 -13.79 -20.93 78.88
N ARG A 200 -14.85 -20.13 78.63
CA ARG A 200 -15.95 -19.92 79.59
C ARG A 200 -16.71 -21.21 79.91
N PHE A 201 -16.93 -22.10 78.93
CA PHE A 201 -17.59 -23.38 79.15
C PHE A 201 -16.75 -24.33 80.00
N VAL A 202 -15.43 -24.40 79.75
CA VAL A 202 -14.46 -25.13 80.58
C VAL A 202 -14.38 -24.52 81.99
N GLU A 203 -14.36 -23.21 82.13
CA GLU A 203 -14.35 -22.52 83.43
C GLU A 203 -15.62 -22.84 84.25
N PHE A 204 -16.77 -22.91 83.59
CA PHE A 204 -18.05 -23.31 84.21
C PHE A 204 -18.03 -24.78 84.67
N ARG A 205 -17.56 -25.71 83.82
CA ARG A 205 -17.36 -27.13 84.19
C ARG A 205 -16.38 -27.30 85.36
N ARG A 206 -15.31 -26.48 85.43
CA ARG A 206 -14.35 -26.49 86.56
C ARG A 206 -14.97 -26.00 87.87
N ARG A 207 -15.88 -25.01 87.84
CA ARG A 207 -16.62 -24.53 89.02
C ARG A 207 -17.69 -25.51 89.50
N ALA A 208 -18.35 -26.23 88.58
CA ALA A 208 -19.36 -27.25 88.92
C ALA A 208 -18.81 -28.40 89.79
N LYS A 209 -17.53 -28.77 89.65
CA LYS A 209 -16.87 -29.80 90.47
C LYS A 209 -16.51 -29.37 91.91
N ARG A 210 -17.03 -28.24 92.42
CA ARG A 210 -16.78 -27.77 93.81
C ARG A 210 -18.02 -27.51 94.68
N THR A 211 -19.23 -27.94 94.30
CA THR A 211 -20.41 -27.89 95.21
C THR A 211 -21.35 -29.09 95.08
N SER A 212 -21.03 -30.19 95.76
CA SER A 212 -22.02 -31.04 96.46
C SER A 212 -21.28 -32.12 97.25
N GLY A 213 -21.65 -32.31 98.52
CA GLY A 213 -21.07 -33.34 99.37
C GLY A 213 -22.10 -33.89 100.34
N ARG A 214 -21.92 -35.17 100.69
CA ARG A 214 -22.64 -35.95 101.72
C ARG A 214 -24.12 -36.32 101.44
N ARG A 215 -24.29 -37.63 101.21
CA ARG A 215 -25.22 -38.56 101.92
C ARG A 215 -26.72 -38.49 101.57
N ALA A 216 -27.46 -39.61 101.57
CA ALA A 216 -27.09 -41.04 101.63
C ALA A 216 -28.28 -41.98 101.31
N ALA A 217 -27.95 -43.28 101.20
CA ALA A 217 -28.78 -44.48 101.41
C ALA A 217 -29.65 -45.01 100.25
N GLN A 218 -29.89 -46.33 100.12
CA GLN A 218 -29.11 -47.54 100.52
C GLN A 218 -29.70 -48.80 99.84
N ARG A 219 -28.86 -49.83 99.60
CA ARG A 219 -29.10 -51.10 98.86
C ARG A 219 -29.19 -50.93 97.33
N GLY A 220 -28.68 -51.87 96.53
CA GLY A 220 -27.97 -53.10 96.90
C GLY A 220 -27.26 -53.80 95.74
N ASP A 221 -26.45 -54.79 96.12
CA ASP A 221 -25.83 -55.86 95.33
C ASP A 221 -24.76 -55.54 94.26
N TYR A 222 -23.51 -55.80 94.66
CA TYR A 222 -22.44 -56.57 93.98
C TYR A 222 -22.42 -56.56 92.44
N THR A 223 -21.48 -55.85 91.80
CA THR A 223 -20.12 -56.34 91.41
C THR A 223 -20.12 -57.68 90.66
N GLY A 224 -19.55 -57.83 89.45
CA GLY A 224 -18.59 -56.97 88.72
C GLY A 224 -17.34 -57.76 88.31
N LEU A 225 -16.49 -57.20 87.44
CA LEU A 225 -15.36 -57.84 86.73
C LEU A 225 -15.83 -58.71 85.53
N THR A 226 -15.09 -58.85 84.42
CA THR A 226 -13.68 -58.47 84.13
C THR A 226 -13.49 -57.59 82.88
N ALA A 227 -12.36 -56.88 82.89
CA ALA A 227 -11.77 -56.07 81.83
C ALA A 227 -11.88 -56.57 80.38
N ALA A 228 -12.43 -55.71 79.52
CA ALA A 228 -12.07 -55.53 78.11
C ALA A 228 -12.62 -54.17 77.63
N ASP A 229 -11.81 -53.10 77.66
CA ASP A 229 -12.02 -51.84 76.90
C ASP A 229 -10.92 -50.80 77.19
N VAL A 230 -9.75 -50.95 76.55
CA VAL A 230 -8.79 -49.85 76.25
C VAL A 230 -8.01 -50.22 74.98
N MET A 231 -7.62 -49.20 74.19
CA MET A 231 -6.60 -49.18 73.12
C MET A 231 -7.09 -49.13 71.66
N ALA A 232 -7.74 -48.01 71.30
CA ALA A 232 -7.56 -47.33 70.01
C ALA A 232 -7.96 -45.85 70.17
N GLY A 233 -7.16 -44.85 69.75
CA GLY A 233 -5.79 -44.88 69.27
C GLY A 233 -5.17 -43.48 69.34
N SER A 234 -3.85 -43.36 69.16
CA SER A 234 -3.12 -42.09 69.16
C SER A 234 -2.03 -42.08 68.10
N GLU A 235 -2.08 -41.06 67.23
CA GLU A 235 -0.99 -40.37 66.51
C GLU A 235 0.34 -41.13 66.25
N SER A 236 0.75 -41.26 64.98
CA SER A 236 1.93 -40.51 64.44
C SER A 236 2.51 -41.07 63.11
N THR A 237 2.50 -40.22 62.06
CA THR A 237 3.63 -39.94 61.14
C THR A 237 4.13 -40.98 60.10
N THR A 238 4.72 -40.42 59.02
CA THR A 238 5.79 -40.96 58.13
C THR A 238 5.45 -41.70 56.82
N GLN A 239 5.51 -40.93 55.72
CA GLN A 239 6.32 -41.15 54.49
C GLN A 239 6.06 -42.26 53.43
N THR A 240 6.19 -41.79 52.17
CA THR A 240 6.83 -42.39 50.97
C THR A 240 6.26 -43.61 50.22
N LEU A 241 5.82 -43.30 48.99
CA LEU A 241 6.22 -43.88 47.68
C LEU A 241 5.86 -45.33 47.27
N SER A 242 5.54 -45.42 45.97
CA SER A 242 5.68 -46.56 45.03
C SER A 242 4.73 -47.78 45.21
N VAL A 243 4.41 -48.61 44.21
CA VAL A 243 4.45 -48.51 42.71
C VAL A 243 3.59 -49.68 42.15
N GLU A 244 2.84 -49.47 41.04
CA GLU A 244 2.21 -50.51 40.16
C GLU A 244 1.27 -51.55 40.84
N GLN A 245 0.54 -52.46 40.17
CA GLN A 245 -0.26 -52.47 38.92
C GLN A 245 -1.13 -53.76 38.94
N ILE A 246 -2.03 -53.97 37.96
CA ILE A 246 -2.75 -55.23 37.64
C ILE A 246 -3.94 -55.55 38.60
N GLU A 247 -5.18 -55.91 38.24
CA GLU A 247 -6.09 -55.95 37.06
C GLU A 247 -7.11 -57.11 37.34
N ALA A 248 -8.27 -57.11 36.66
CA ALA A 248 -9.22 -58.23 36.45
C ALA A 248 -10.13 -58.73 37.61
N GLY A 249 -11.44 -58.90 37.32
CA GLY A 249 -12.37 -59.67 38.17
C GLY A 249 -13.87 -59.30 38.12
N GLU A 250 -14.58 -59.65 37.03
CA GLU A 250 -16.06 -59.67 36.90
C GLU A 250 -16.76 -60.73 37.81
N PRO A 251 -18.12 -60.85 37.96
CA PRO A 251 -19.19 -60.46 37.00
C PRO A 251 -20.61 -60.00 37.49
N VAL A 252 -21.34 -59.35 36.56
CA VAL A 252 -22.79 -59.48 36.18
C VAL A 252 -23.93 -59.49 37.24
N GLN A 253 -24.89 -58.55 37.07
CA GLN A 253 -26.33 -58.87 36.98
C GLN A 253 -27.21 -57.76 36.33
N ASP A 254 -28.23 -58.17 35.58
CA ASP A 254 -29.26 -57.38 34.86
C ASP A 254 -30.61 -57.44 35.62
N PRO A 255 -31.51 -56.43 35.50
CA PRO A 255 -32.75 -56.67 34.74
C PRO A 255 -33.37 -55.45 33.98
N GLN A 256 -33.75 -55.67 32.70
CA GLN A 256 -35.09 -55.53 32.07
C GLN A 256 -36.14 -54.49 32.58
N THR A 257 -37.08 -53.87 31.83
CA THR A 257 -37.60 -53.83 30.41
C THR A 257 -38.85 -52.87 30.43
N ASP A 258 -39.46 -52.20 29.43
CA ASP A 258 -39.55 -52.12 27.93
C ASP A 258 -39.68 -50.59 27.53
N GLN A 259 -39.62 -50.07 26.28
CA GLN A 259 -40.53 -50.09 25.08
C GLN A 259 -42.02 -49.67 25.33
N ALA A 260 -42.80 -49.03 24.43
CA ALA A 260 -42.59 -48.21 23.20
C ALA A 260 -43.95 -47.54 22.78
N THR A 261 -44.00 -46.58 21.84
CA THR A 261 -45.24 -46.11 21.14
C THR A 261 -44.92 -45.38 19.81
N GLU A 262 -45.82 -45.46 18.81
CA GLU A 262 -45.67 -45.01 17.42
C GLU A 262 -46.63 -43.88 16.95
N VAL A 263 -46.16 -43.10 15.97
CA VAL A 263 -46.84 -42.58 14.73
C VAL A 263 -48.23 -41.90 14.77
N VAL A 264 -48.32 -40.70 14.14
CA VAL A 264 -49.38 -40.25 13.18
C VAL A 264 -49.02 -38.88 12.54
N ALA A 265 -49.64 -38.47 11.43
CA ALA A 265 -49.11 -38.63 10.06
C ALA A 265 -49.98 -37.87 9.01
N GLY A 266 -49.35 -37.11 8.09
CA GLY A 266 -49.99 -36.53 6.88
C GLY A 266 -50.64 -35.14 7.02
N LEU A 267 -50.94 -34.36 5.95
CA LEU A 267 -50.83 -34.55 4.49
C LEU A 267 -50.43 -33.18 3.79
N PRO A 268 -50.57 -32.90 2.45
CA PRO A 268 -49.42 -32.99 1.54
C PRO A 268 -49.25 -31.89 0.44
N LEU A 269 -48.14 -31.96 -0.31
CA LEU A 269 -47.91 -31.72 -1.76
C LEU A 269 -48.58 -30.55 -2.53
N THR A 270 -47.74 -29.82 -3.29
CA THR A 270 -47.76 -29.79 -4.78
C THR A 270 -46.34 -29.62 -5.33
N GLU A 271 -46.03 -30.32 -6.44
CA GLU A 271 -44.84 -30.12 -7.31
C GLU A 271 -45.27 -29.40 -8.62
N ASP A 272 -44.39 -29.34 -9.63
CA ASP A 272 -44.46 -28.65 -10.96
C ASP A 272 -43.70 -27.29 -11.01
N ASP A 273 -42.80 -26.98 -11.98
CA ASP A 273 -42.28 -27.78 -13.10
C ASP A 273 -40.92 -27.24 -13.68
N GLN A 274 -40.23 -28.10 -14.46
CA GLN A 274 -39.15 -27.96 -15.48
C GLN A 274 -38.26 -26.70 -15.68
N LEU A 275 -36.93 -26.98 -15.66
CA LEU A 275 -35.84 -26.68 -16.63
C LEU A 275 -36.07 -25.75 -17.86
N ALA A 276 -35.18 -24.75 -18.00
CA ALA A 276 -34.51 -24.24 -19.23
C ALA A 276 -33.43 -23.21 -18.76
N ASP A 277 -32.18 -23.08 -19.21
CA ASP A 277 -31.48 -23.18 -20.52
C ASP A 277 -31.34 -21.85 -21.29
N GLU A 278 -30.08 -21.57 -21.69
CA GLU A 278 -29.55 -20.66 -22.73
C GLU A 278 -29.46 -19.11 -22.51
N ASP A 279 -28.60 -18.50 -23.34
CA ASP A 279 -28.00 -17.17 -23.27
C ASP A 279 -28.82 -16.02 -23.96
N GLU A 280 -28.14 -14.87 -24.11
CA GLU A 280 -28.26 -13.84 -25.17
C GLU A 280 -28.93 -12.46 -24.91
N LEU A 281 -28.16 -11.43 -25.30
CA LEU A 281 -28.53 -10.18 -25.99
C LEU A 281 -29.26 -9.02 -25.26
N ALA A 282 -28.41 -8.09 -24.79
CA ALA A 282 -28.16 -6.79 -25.46
C ALA A 282 -29.28 -5.72 -25.69
N ILE A 283 -28.93 -4.49 -25.27
CA ILE A 283 -29.22 -3.19 -25.91
C ILE A 283 -30.70 -2.76 -26.07
N ARG A 284 -31.09 -1.80 -25.22
CA ARG A 284 -31.75 -0.51 -25.54
C ARG A 284 -31.79 0.34 -24.26
N GLY A 285 -31.56 1.66 -24.27
CA GLY A 285 -31.45 2.59 -25.40
C GLY A 285 -32.75 3.36 -25.64
N SER A 286 -33.03 4.38 -24.83
CA SER A 286 -34.08 5.38 -25.06
C SER A 286 -33.68 6.72 -24.46
N THR A 287 -33.89 7.80 -25.21
CA THR A 287 -33.44 9.16 -24.90
C THR A 287 -34.52 10.03 -24.23
N ALA A 288 -34.05 10.99 -23.43
CA ALA A 288 -34.59 12.34 -23.20
C ALA A 288 -36.07 12.57 -22.79
N ASP A 289 -36.23 13.42 -21.76
CA ASP A 289 -37.09 14.62 -21.88
C ASP A 289 -36.42 15.82 -21.19
N LYS A 290 -36.84 17.05 -21.51
CA LYS A 290 -36.14 18.31 -21.20
C LYS A 290 -37.10 19.45 -20.84
N THR A 291 -37.19 19.77 -19.55
CA THR A 291 -37.83 21.00 -19.04
C THR A 291 -36.83 21.77 -18.17
N SER A 292 -36.26 22.89 -18.63
CA SER A 292 -36.82 24.27 -18.53
C SER A 292 -37.01 24.75 -17.08
N ARG A 293 -36.65 25.97 -16.66
CA ARG A 293 -35.87 27.13 -17.20
C ARG A 293 -35.88 28.21 -16.06
N VAL A 294 -35.09 29.29 -16.17
CA VAL A 294 -35.19 30.55 -15.37
C VAL A 294 -34.51 30.43 -13.98
N ASP A 295 -33.75 31.40 -13.45
CA ASP A 295 -33.56 32.84 -13.77
C ASP A 295 -32.07 33.26 -13.74
N GLU A 296 -31.70 34.33 -14.45
CA GLU A 296 -30.37 34.99 -14.36
C GLU A 296 -30.48 36.50 -14.72
N PRO A 297 -29.90 37.44 -13.95
CA PRO A 297 -30.03 38.88 -14.19
C PRO A 297 -28.85 39.49 -14.98
N ALA A 298 -29.15 40.33 -15.98
CA ALA A 298 -28.16 40.98 -16.84
C ALA A 298 -27.93 42.47 -16.53
N ASP A 299 -26.82 43.03 -17.01
CA ASP A 299 -26.72 44.43 -17.46
C ASP A 299 -25.75 44.56 -18.66
N ASN A 300 -25.68 45.73 -19.29
CA ASN A 300 -25.32 45.92 -20.70
C ASN A 300 -23.92 46.51 -20.96
N THR A 301 -23.33 46.20 -22.12
CA THR A 301 -22.84 47.25 -23.05
C THR A 301 -22.88 46.76 -24.51
N ASP A 302 -22.95 47.71 -25.45
CA ASP A 302 -23.21 47.56 -26.90
C ASP A 302 -22.40 48.68 -27.66
N PRO A 303 -22.40 48.83 -29.00
CA PRO A 303 -21.30 48.40 -29.87
C PRO A 303 -20.73 49.55 -30.75
N GLU A 304 -19.77 49.25 -31.64
CA GLU A 304 -19.58 49.99 -32.91
C GLU A 304 -19.24 49.01 -34.06
N ASP A 305 -19.85 49.24 -35.23
CA ASP A 305 -19.62 48.50 -36.51
C ASP A 305 -18.43 49.09 -37.30
N ASP A 306 -17.94 48.39 -38.33
CA ASP A 306 -17.86 49.03 -39.68
C ASP A 306 -17.66 48.07 -40.88
N HIS A 307 -18.44 48.37 -41.93
CA HIS A 307 -18.20 48.23 -43.39
C HIS A 307 -18.28 46.92 -44.22
N LEU A 308 -18.69 47.19 -45.49
CA LEU A 308 -18.99 46.38 -46.68
C LEU A 308 -18.45 47.19 -47.92
N ASP A 309 -18.67 46.92 -49.22
CA ASP A 309 -19.54 46.01 -49.98
C ASP A 309 -18.81 45.58 -51.30
N ASP A 310 -18.97 44.32 -51.75
CA ASP A 310 -18.89 43.81 -53.15
C ASP A 310 -17.56 44.03 -53.98
N ASP A 311 -17.33 43.55 -55.23
CA ASP A 311 -18.20 42.93 -56.26
C ASP A 311 -17.43 42.02 -57.30
N GLU A 312 -18.17 41.42 -58.26
CA GLU A 312 -17.82 40.43 -59.31
C GLU A 312 -16.59 40.66 -60.26
N ASP A 313 -16.03 39.57 -60.85
CA ASP A 313 -16.01 39.38 -62.33
C ASP A 313 -15.66 37.92 -62.82
N ALA A 314 -16.10 37.53 -64.03
CA ALA A 314 -15.87 36.23 -64.71
C ALA A 314 -16.17 36.35 -66.25
N PRO A 315 -16.34 35.30 -67.12
CA PRO A 315 -16.07 33.85 -67.04
C PRO A 315 -15.44 33.18 -68.31
N GLY A 316 -15.19 31.86 -68.26
CA GLY A 316 -15.28 30.91 -69.41
C GLY A 316 -13.97 30.44 -70.08
N GLY A 317 -13.90 29.25 -70.72
CA GLY A 317 -14.87 28.14 -70.82
C GLY A 317 -14.57 27.13 -71.96
N SER A 318 -15.19 25.92 -71.90
CA SER A 318 -15.12 24.79 -72.89
C SER A 318 -13.80 23.98 -72.96
N ALA A 319 -13.74 22.68 -73.32
CA ALA A 319 -14.70 21.56 -73.32
C ALA A 319 -13.96 20.20 -73.56
N GLY A 320 -14.57 19.05 -73.18
CA GLY A 320 -14.05 17.68 -73.46
C GLY A 320 -14.55 17.09 -74.81
N PRO A 321 -14.70 15.75 -74.99
CA PRO A 321 -14.62 14.67 -73.97
C PRO A 321 -14.03 13.29 -74.43
N ASP A 322 -14.12 12.28 -73.55
CA ASP A 322 -14.23 10.81 -73.71
C ASP A 322 -13.28 9.98 -74.62
N HIS A 323 -12.55 8.99 -74.04
CA HIS A 323 -12.87 7.53 -74.13
C HIS A 323 -11.76 6.54 -73.64
N ASP A 324 -12.18 5.52 -72.87
CA ASP A 324 -11.56 4.19 -72.63
C ASP A 324 -11.96 3.21 -73.80
N PRO A 325 -11.30 2.07 -74.19
CA PRO A 325 -10.83 0.99 -73.29
C PRO A 325 -9.67 0.00 -73.64
N THR A 326 -8.99 -0.50 -72.58
CA THR A 326 -8.67 -1.92 -72.25
C THR A 326 -7.75 -2.84 -73.12
N THR A 327 -6.79 -3.51 -72.44
CA THR A 327 -6.02 -4.77 -72.75
C THR A 327 -4.95 -4.88 -73.87
N GLY A 328 -3.83 -5.55 -73.54
CA GLY A 328 -2.90 -6.18 -74.49
C GLY A 328 -1.62 -6.79 -73.86
N GLN A 329 -1.43 -8.11 -73.94
CA GLN A 329 -0.28 -8.87 -73.39
C GLN A 329 -0.10 -10.21 -74.18
N PRO A 330 1.05 -10.92 -74.10
CA PRO A 330 2.42 -10.61 -74.56
C PRO A 330 2.70 -11.28 -75.96
N PRO A 331 3.96 -11.54 -76.41
CA PRO A 331 4.74 -12.73 -75.96
C PRO A 331 6.29 -12.52 -75.91
N LEU A 332 7.03 -13.60 -75.62
CA LEU A 332 8.51 -13.61 -75.46
C LEU A 332 9.27 -13.96 -76.77
N SER A 333 10.47 -13.37 -76.93
CA SER A 333 11.59 -13.82 -77.79
C SER A 333 12.78 -12.85 -77.64
N ASP A 334 14.07 -13.21 -77.56
CA ASP A 334 14.78 -14.49 -77.36
C ASP A 334 16.22 -14.19 -76.86
N ALA A 335 16.92 -15.18 -76.29
CA ALA A 335 18.37 -15.14 -75.95
C ALA A 335 19.23 -15.69 -77.14
N PRO A 336 20.60 -15.62 -77.21
CA PRO A 336 21.55 -15.83 -76.10
C PRO A 336 22.91 -15.07 -76.18
N GLU A 337 23.87 -15.51 -75.35
CA GLU A 337 25.34 -15.34 -75.40
C GLU A 337 25.94 -13.93 -75.15
N ASP A 338 27.14 -13.76 -74.58
CA ASP A 338 27.95 -14.46 -73.55
C ASP A 338 29.28 -13.66 -73.47
N HIS A 339 29.75 -13.22 -72.28
CA HIS A 339 31.09 -12.64 -72.11
C HIS A 339 31.51 -12.47 -70.63
N ASP A 340 32.70 -12.95 -70.27
CA ASP A 340 33.27 -12.82 -68.92
C ASP A 340 33.74 -11.39 -68.57
N HIS A 341 33.47 -10.90 -67.35
CA HIS A 341 34.42 -10.94 -66.21
C HIS A 341 33.82 -10.34 -64.90
N PRO A 342 34.43 -10.55 -63.73
CA PRO A 342 33.80 -10.29 -62.42
C PRO A 342 34.32 -9.03 -61.69
N GLU A 343 33.47 -8.42 -60.86
CA GLU A 343 33.85 -7.55 -59.75
C GLU A 343 32.99 -7.86 -58.51
N ASP A 344 33.52 -7.63 -57.31
CA ASP A 344 32.85 -7.89 -56.03
C ASP A 344 31.74 -6.87 -55.75
N THR A 345 30.60 -7.35 -55.25
CA THR A 345 29.63 -6.54 -54.49
C THR A 345 29.27 -7.30 -53.22
N LYS A 346 29.42 -6.65 -52.06
CA LYS A 346 28.84 -7.11 -50.81
C LYS A 346 27.40 -6.61 -50.78
N ASP A 347 26.46 -7.52 -50.57
CA ASP A 347 25.05 -7.17 -50.41
C ASP A 347 24.80 -6.74 -48.94
N ASN A 348 23.97 -5.72 -48.72
CA ASN A 348 23.76 -5.17 -47.38
C ASN A 348 22.90 -6.10 -46.51
N GLY A 349 23.40 -6.40 -45.31
CA GLY A 349 22.84 -7.42 -44.42
C GLY A 349 21.66 -6.91 -43.59
N GLY A 350 20.46 -6.87 -44.16
CA GLY A 350 19.24 -6.67 -43.37
C GLY A 350 19.00 -7.81 -42.37
N PHE A 351 19.00 -7.50 -41.08
CA PHE A 351 18.90 -8.45 -39.96
C PHE A 351 18.15 -7.78 -38.79
N LEU A 352 17.17 -8.38 -38.10
CA LEU A 352 16.40 -9.60 -38.43
C LEU A 352 15.05 -9.63 -37.68
N ARG A 353 13.91 -9.58 -38.38
CA ARG A 353 12.60 -9.93 -37.78
C ARG A 353 12.57 -11.43 -37.46
N ARG A 354 12.33 -11.82 -36.20
CA ARG A 354 12.37 -13.23 -35.76
C ARG A 354 11.04 -13.74 -35.19
N THR A 355 10.03 -13.85 -36.05
CA THR A 355 8.78 -14.57 -35.74
C THR A 355 9.05 -16.04 -35.38
N ILE A 356 8.52 -16.52 -34.27
CA ILE A 356 8.42 -17.96 -33.96
C ILE A 356 6.95 -18.28 -33.65
N THR A 357 6.35 -19.19 -34.39
CA THR A 357 4.93 -19.54 -34.24
C THR A 357 4.74 -21.04 -34.09
N ALA A 358 4.15 -21.43 -32.95
CA ALA A 358 3.44 -22.67 -32.65
C ALA A 358 4.12 -24.04 -32.87
N LEU A 359 4.00 -24.91 -31.86
CA LEU A 359 3.86 -26.35 -32.08
C LEU A 359 3.01 -27.01 -30.98
N SER A 360 1.71 -27.17 -31.24
CA SER A 360 0.76 -27.82 -30.33
C SER A 360 0.87 -29.35 -30.38
N ALA A 361 0.78 -30.03 -29.22
CA ALA A 361 0.70 -31.50 -29.15
C ALA A 361 -0.22 -31.96 -27.99
N THR A 362 -1.05 -32.99 -28.23
CA THR A 362 -2.27 -33.24 -27.46
C THR A 362 -2.19 -34.44 -26.48
N GLY A 363 -2.47 -34.18 -25.19
CA GLY A 363 -3.52 -34.86 -24.42
C GLY A 363 -3.32 -36.25 -23.78
N LEU A 364 -3.57 -36.32 -22.46
CA LEU A 364 -4.26 -37.38 -21.68
C LEU A 364 -4.38 -36.84 -20.22
N ALA A 365 -5.41 -36.94 -19.37
CA ALA A 365 -6.83 -37.32 -19.37
C ALA A 365 -7.16 -38.23 -18.15
N ILE A 366 -8.19 -37.85 -17.38
CA ILE A 366 -8.87 -38.61 -16.29
C ILE A 366 -8.16 -38.66 -14.92
N GLY A 367 -8.84 -38.16 -13.88
CA GLY A 367 -8.40 -38.23 -12.47
C GLY A 367 -9.45 -37.76 -11.45
N LEU A 368 -10.68 -38.31 -11.47
CA LEU A 368 -11.74 -37.94 -10.51
C LEU A 368 -11.38 -38.32 -9.05
N GLY A 369 -11.50 -37.36 -8.13
CA GLY A 369 -11.18 -37.55 -6.71
C GLY A 369 -12.05 -36.72 -5.76
N VAL A 370 -13.35 -37.04 -5.69
CA VAL A 370 -14.28 -36.38 -4.74
C VAL A 370 -14.01 -36.91 -3.32
N GLY A 371 -13.49 -36.05 -2.45
CA GLY A 371 -13.38 -36.24 -1.00
C GLY A 371 -14.37 -35.34 -0.23
N PRO A 372 -14.74 -35.66 1.02
CA PRO A 372 -15.82 -34.97 1.71
C PRO A 372 -15.43 -33.57 2.17
N VAL A 373 -16.30 -32.60 1.90
CA VAL A 373 -16.32 -31.32 2.62
C VAL A 373 -16.62 -31.61 4.09
N HIS A 374 -15.60 -31.49 4.94
CA HIS A 374 -15.83 -31.26 6.35
C HIS A 374 -16.18 -29.78 6.52
N ALA A 375 -17.46 -29.51 6.78
CA ALA A 375 -17.89 -28.19 7.23
C ALA A 375 -17.39 -27.99 8.67
N SER A 376 -16.18 -27.45 8.81
CA SER A 376 -15.85 -26.66 9.99
C SER A 376 -16.83 -25.49 10.04
N SER A 377 -17.47 -25.31 11.18
CA SER A 377 -18.15 -24.06 11.50
C SER A 377 -17.08 -23.09 11.99
N GLU A 378 -16.27 -22.59 11.07
CA GLU A 378 -15.40 -21.46 11.38
C GLU A 378 -16.30 -20.31 11.88
N ALA A 379 -15.89 -19.66 12.97
CA ALA A 379 -16.37 -18.32 13.27
C ALA A 379 -15.86 -17.36 12.17
N PRO A 380 -16.46 -16.17 11.99
CA PRO A 380 -15.77 -15.14 11.20
C PRO A 380 -14.35 -14.95 11.74
N ALA A 381 -13.38 -14.83 10.85
CA ALA A 381 -12.06 -14.35 11.22
C ALA A 381 -12.20 -12.88 11.64
N GLU A 382 -11.51 -12.51 12.72
CA GLU A 382 -11.37 -11.12 13.14
C GLU A 382 -10.10 -10.60 12.47
N ASP A 383 -10.23 -10.13 11.22
CA ASP A 383 -9.11 -9.64 10.42
C ASP A 383 -8.61 -8.30 11.00
N ASP A 384 -7.46 -8.31 11.66
CA ASP A 384 -6.74 -7.12 12.13
C ASP A 384 -6.08 -6.42 10.92
N ILE A 385 -6.32 -5.12 10.75
CA ILE A 385 -5.76 -4.33 9.64
C ILE A 385 -4.23 -4.14 9.77
N SER A 386 -3.68 -4.27 10.99
CA SER A 386 -2.23 -4.21 11.25
C SER A 386 -1.51 -5.52 10.94
N ASP A 387 -2.18 -6.68 11.06
CA ASP A 387 -1.63 -8.00 10.67
C ASP A 387 -1.51 -8.16 9.14
N GLN A 388 -2.09 -7.25 8.34
CA GLN A 388 -1.90 -7.20 6.88
C GLN A 388 -0.52 -6.64 6.47
N VAL A 389 0.18 -5.97 7.40
CA VAL A 389 1.58 -5.55 7.21
C VAL A 389 2.48 -6.70 7.67
N ASP A 390 3.16 -7.37 6.72
CA ASP A 390 3.83 -8.64 6.99
C ASP A 390 5.01 -8.53 7.98
N GLN A 391 4.73 -8.85 9.25
CA GLN A 391 5.68 -8.84 10.36
C GLN A 391 6.88 -9.78 10.14
N ASN A 392 6.81 -10.74 9.21
CA ASN A 392 7.89 -11.71 8.97
C ASN A 392 9.13 -11.08 8.30
N GLN A 393 9.07 -9.85 7.77
CA GLN A 393 10.25 -9.13 7.29
C GLN A 393 11.19 -8.65 8.41
N LEU A 394 10.79 -8.73 9.68
CA LEU A 394 11.51 -8.13 10.82
C LEU A 394 12.46 -9.08 11.57
N GLU A 395 12.57 -10.37 11.18
CA GLU A 395 13.37 -11.39 11.90
C GLU A 395 14.76 -11.73 11.28
N GLU A 396 15.34 -10.92 10.38
CA GLU A 396 16.78 -11.04 10.10
C GLU A 396 17.58 -10.54 11.32
N GLU A 397 18.24 -11.45 12.06
CA GLU A 397 18.93 -11.23 13.34
C GLU A 397 20.22 -10.39 13.22
N GLY A 398 20.09 -9.16 12.70
CA GLY A 398 21.10 -8.11 12.76
C GLY A 398 21.21 -7.52 14.16
N ALA A 399 22.44 -7.29 14.64
CA ALA A 399 22.65 -6.69 15.94
C ALA A 399 22.23 -5.21 15.92
N ALA A 400 21.36 -4.80 16.85
CA ALA A 400 20.85 -3.44 16.95
C ALA A 400 21.97 -2.40 17.05
N GLU A 401 22.11 -1.59 16.00
CA GLU A 401 22.72 -0.25 16.03
C GLU A 401 21.60 0.78 15.74
N ASP A 402 21.72 1.96 16.35
CA ASP A 402 20.58 2.88 16.56
C ASP A 402 19.89 3.32 15.24
N SER A 403 18.60 2.98 15.10
CA SER A 403 17.76 3.28 13.92
C SER A 403 16.30 3.58 14.33
N ASP A 404 16.13 4.53 15.25
CA ASP A 404 14.85 4.98 15.85
C ASP A 404 13.86 5.67 14.85
N THR A 405 13.79 5.27 13.58
CA THR A 405 12.91 5.91 12.59
C THR A 405 12.44 4.95 11.50
N PHE A 406 11.13 4.69 11.46
CA PHE A 406 10.47 3.87 10.45
C PHE A 406 10.58 4.50 9.04
N PRO A 407 10.81 3.70 7.96
CA PRO A 407 10.96 4.21 6.59
C PRO A 407 9.75 5.05 6.14
N ILE A 408 9.97 5.97 5.19
CA ILE A 408 8.92 6.86 4.68
C ILE A 408 7.96 6.10 3.75
N VAL A 409 8.48 5.14 2.99
CA VAL A 409 7.71 4.20 2.16
C VAL A 409 8.28 2.81 2.41
N VAL A 410 7.41 1.80 2.55
CA VAL A 410 7.80 0.38 2.64
C VAL A 410 7.68 -0.34 1.31
N ASP A 411 8.36 -1.47 1.15
CA ASP A 411 8.41 -2.20 -0.12
C ASP A 411 6.99 -2.60 -0.61
N ALA A 412 6.13 -3.14 0.25
CA ALA A 412 4.74 -3.49 -0.09
C ALA A 412 3.85 -2.28 -0.47
N GLN A 413 4.21 -1.07 -0.06
CA GLN A 413 3.54 0.17 -0.45
C GLN A 413 4.09 0.67 -1.78
N PHE A 414 5.40 0.54 -2.00
CA PHE A 414 6.03 0.84 -3.29
C PHE A 414 5.60 -0.14 -4.39
N GLU A 415 5.38 -1.42 -4.09
CA GLU A 415 4.78 -2.41 -4.99
C GLU A 415 3.39 -1.94 -5.47
N GLN A 416 2.51 -1.51 -4.55
CA GLN A 416 1.18 -0.97 -4.89
C GLN A 416 1.25 0.32 -5.73
N ILE A 417 2.17 1.25 -5.38
CA ILE A 417 2.44 2.46 -6.17
C ILE A 417 2.89 2.10 -7.59
N LEU A 418 3.80 1.13 -7.70
CA LEU A 418 4.40 0.71 -8.96
C LEU A 418 3.39 -0.04 -9.85
N GLU A 419 2.55 -0.92 -9.28
CA GLU A 419 1.44 -1.58 -9.98
C GLU A 419 0.40 -0.55 -10.48
N ALA A 420 0.05 0.45 -9.66
CA ALA A 420 -0.87 1.50 -10.07
C ALA A 420 -0.31 2.39 -11.19
N VAL A 421 1.00 2.66 -11.20
CA VAL A 421 1.69 3.36 -12.29
C VAL A 421 1.77 2.48 -13.54
N SER A 422 2.23 1.23 -13.44
CA SER A 422 2.39 0.33 -14.58
C SER A 422 1.06 0.05 -15.27
N THR A 423 0.02 -0.28 -14.51
CA THR A 423 -1.37 -0.47 -14.99
C THR A 423 -1.90 0.75 -15.73
N THR A 424 -1.63 1.97 -15.23
CA THR A 424 -2.06 3.21 -15.89
C THR A 424 -1.28 3.44 -17.18
N THR A 425 0.03 3.18 -17.20
CA THR A 425 0.81 3.26 -18.43
C THR A 425 0.48 2.18 -19.45
N GLU A 426 0.15 0.95 -19.05
CA GLU A 426 -0.22 -0.11 -19.99
C GLU A 426 -1.49 0.25 -20.76
N GLN A 427 -2.52 0.75 -20.05
CA GLN A 427 -3.78 1.19 -20.67
C GLN A 427 -3.55 2.35 -21.64
N ALA A 428 -2.77 3.36 -21.24
CA ALA A 428 -2.45 4.50 -22.07
C ALA A 428 -1.51 4.16 -23.25
N ASP A 429 -0.50 3.33 -23.04
CA ASP A 429 0.47 2.89 -24.06
C ASP A 429 -0.22 1.95 -25.09
N ALA A 430 -1.32 1.27 -24.74
CA ALA A 430 -2.08 0.37 -25.62
C ALA A 430 -3.09 1.10 -26.53
N ASP A 431 -3.81 2.09 -26.02
CA ASP A 431 -4.79 2.90 -26.79
C ASP A 431 -4.18 4.22 -27.34
N PHE A 432 -2.92 4.52 -27.00
CA PHE A 432 -2.21 5.78 -27.28
C PHE A 432 -2.90 7.03 -26.67
N ASP A 433 -3.61 6.84 -25.55
CA ASP A 433 -4.38 7.89 -24.88
C ASP A 433 -3.52 8.67 -23.88
N ALA A 434 -3.16 9.90 -24.25
CA ALA A 434 -2.41 10.81 -23.40
C ALA A 434 -3.22 11.44 -22.26
N GLU A 435 -4.56 11.42 -22.30
CA GLU A 435 -5.42 11.87 -21.20
C GLU A 435 -5.49 10.79 -20.10
N ALA A 436 -5.48 9.50 -20.46
CA ALA A 436 -5.47 8.37 -19.52
C ALA A 436 -4.24 8.33 -18.58
N LEU A 437 -3.11 8.94 -18.98
CA LEU A 437 -1.92 9.09 -18.13
C LEU A 437 -2.12 10.01 -16.90
N THR A 438 -3.19 10.80 -16.88
CA THR A 438 -3.44 11.83 -15.87
C THR A 438 -3.55 11.22 -14.47
N GLY A 439 -2.73 11.71 -13.54
CA GLY A 439 -2.76 11.32 -12.13
C GLY A 439 -1.68 10.33 -11.72
N ARG A 440 -1.10 9.56 -12.66
CA ARG A 440 0.02 8.63 -12.40
C ARG A 440 1.30 8.91 -13.19
N VAL A 441 1.25 9.74 -14.24
CA VAL A 441 2.46 10.17 -14.99
C VAL A 441 2.48 11.68 -15.15
N ALA A 442 3.65 12.29 -14.97
CA ALA A 442 3.87 13.73 -15.00
C ALA A 442 5.27 14.08 -15.56
N GLY A 443 5.75 15.29 -15.28
CA GLY A 443 7.14 15.69 -15.54
C GLY A 443 7.57 15.57 -17.00
N HIS A 444 8.71 14.91 -17.23
CA HIS A 444 9.26 14.64 -18.57
C HIS A 444 8.77 13.30 -19.14
N ALA A 445 8.44 12.32 -18.29
CA ALA A 445 7.83 11.05 -18.71
C ALA A 445 6.48 11.26 -19.44
N LEU A 446 5.61 12.14 -18.92
CA LEU A 446 4.32 12.47 -19.56
C LEU A 446 4.53 13.13 -20.93
N ARG A 447 5.42 14.13 -21.01
CA ARG A 447 5.72 14.83 -22.27
C ARG A 447 6.36 13.89 -23.30
N SER A 448 7.25 13.01 -22.85
CA SER A 448 7.86 11.95 -23.66
C SER A 448 6.80 11.00 -24.22
N ARG A 449 5.81 10.57 -23.42
CA ARG A 449 4.70 9.73 -23.89
C ARG A 449 3.76 10.47 -24.85
N GLN A 450 3.38 11.71 -24.55
CA GLN A 450 2.62 12.58 -25.46
C GLN A 450 3.27 12.73 -26.84
N ASP A 451 4.57 13.02 -26.86
CA ASP A 451 5.37 13.08 -28.09
C ASP A 451 5.34 11.72 -28.83
N SER A 452 5.52 10.60 -28.11
CA SER A 452 5.53 9.25 -28.68
C SER A 452 4.17 8.79 -29.25
N TYR A 453 3.06 9.08 -28.56
CA TYR A 453 1.70 8.69 -28.98
C TYR A 453 1.28 9.46 -30.23
N ARG A 454 1.59 10.77 -30.29
CA ARG A 454 1.42 11.58 -31.49
C ARG A 454 2.21 10.97 -32.66
N ASN A 455 3.48 10.63 -32.45
CA ASN A 455 4.32 10.06 -33.50
C ASN A 455 3.78 8.73 -34.02
N HIS A 456 3.36 7.81 -33.14
CA HIS A 456 2.78 6.52 -33.55
C HIS A 456 1.39 6.68 -34.22
N THR A 457 0.62 7.71 -33.86
CA THR A 457 -0.65 8.03 -34.51
C THR A 457 -0.45 8.54 -35.96
N ILE A 458 0.68 9.18 -36.23
CA ILE A 458 1.07 9.67 -37.56
C ILE A 458 1.73 8.54 -38.38
N ASP A 459 2.67 7.82 -37.78
CA ASP A 459 3.42 6.72 -38.39
C ASP A 459 3.35 5.47 -37.51
N ALA A 460 2.57 4.48 -37.95
CA ALA A 460 2.36 3.23 -37.22
C ALA A 460 3.57 2.26 -37.26
N ASP A 461 4.62 2.53 -38.04
CA ASP A 461 5.92 1.84 -37.91
C ASP A 461 6.86 2.54 -36.90
N TYR A 462 6.48 3.71 -36.34
CA TYR A 462 7.20 4.35 -35.23
C TYR A 462 7.16 3.45 -33.97
N PRO A 463 8.29 3.23 -33.27
CA PRO A 463 8.34 2.25 -32.18
C PRO A 463 7.41 2.61 -31.02
N SER A 464 6.63 1.62 -30.58
CA SER A 464 5.90 1.66 -29.30
C SER A 464 6.88 1.79 -28.13
N ARG A 465 6.44 2.40 -27.04
CA ARG A 465 7.25 2.53 -25.81
C ARG A 465 7.47 1.17 -25.15
N ILE A 466 8.57 1.05 -24.41
CA ILE A 466 8.75 -0.04 -23.47
C ILE A 466 7.79 0.24 -22.28
N PRO A 467 6.88 -0.69 -21.92
CA PRO A 467 5.97 -0.50 -20.79
C PRO A 467 6.73 -0.26 -19.49
N VAL A 468 6.13 0.42 -18.51
CA VAL A 468 6.74 0.52 -17.16
C VAL A 468 6.66 -0.85 -16.51
N ALA A 469 7.81 -1.46 -16.23
CA ALA A 469 7.85 -2.80 -15.67
C ALA A 469 7.62 -2.80 -14.15
N SER A 470 6.89 -3.80 -13.66
CA SER A 470 6.54 -3.96 -12.25
C SER A 470 6.66 -5.41 -11.74
N ASP A 471 7.27 -6.32 -12.51
CA ASP A 471 7.42 -7.73 -12.11
C ASP A 471 8.59 -7.93 -11.13
N GLU A 472 9.74 -7.28 -11.39
CA GLU A 472 10.94 -7.36 -10.55
C GLU A 472 11.43 -5.97 -10.14
N ILE A 473 11.57 -5.73 -8.84
CA ILE A 473 12.21 -4.54 -8.28
C ILE A 473 13.67 -4.91 -7.97
N LEU A 474 14.62 -4.30 -8.68
CA LEU A 474 16.04 -4.66 -8.63
C LEU A 474 16.85 -3.79 -7.65
N ALA A 475 16.47 -2.53 -7.49
CA ALA A 475 17.01 -1.62 -6.48
C ALA A 475 16.07 -0.42 -6.28
N THR A 476 16.06 0.14 -5.07
CA THR A 476 15.30 1.35 -4.72
C THR A 476 16.13 2.30 -3.87
N TRP A 477 15.97 3.61 -4.05
CA TRP A 477 16.59 4.63 -3.20
C TRP A 477 15.60 5.76 -2.92
N MET A 478 15.53 6.17 -1.66
CA MET A 478 14.70 7.30 -1.21
C MET A 478 15.40 7.99 -0.04
N ASP A 479 15.34 9.33 -0.02
CA ASP A 479 15.84 10.13 1.11
C ASP A 479 15.08 9.81 2.43
N ARG A 480 15.59 10.32 3.55
CA ARG A 480 14.96 10.33 4.87
C ARG A 480 14.38 11.70 5.24
N ASP A 481 14.46 12.69 4.37
CA ASP A 481 13.67 13.93 4.52
C ASP A 481 12.16 13.61 4.39
N GLU A 482 11.42 13.85 5.48
CA GLU A 482 9.97 13.62 5.56
C GLU A 482 9.16 14.67 4.80
N SER A 483 9.77 15.79 4.42
CA SER A 483 9.09 16.88 3.73
C SER A 483 8.80 16.57 2.25
N PHE A 484 7.88 17.35 1.68
CA PHE A 484 7.47 17.22 0.28
C PHE A 484 8.18 18.31 -0.57
N PRO A 485 8.57 18.01 -1.83
CA PRO A 485 8.24 16.82 -2.60
C PRO A 485 9.12 15.60 -2.30
N ARG A 486 8.51 14.43 -2.15
CA ARG A 486 9.20 13.15 -1.90
C ARG A 486 9.51 12.46 -3.23
N THR A 487 10.72 11.95 -3.40
CA THR A 487 11.15 11.28 -4.64
C THR A 487 11.72 9.90 -4.35
N ILE A 488 11.20 8.88 -5.04
CA ILE A 488 11.72 7.51 -5.09
C ILE A 488 12.43 7.32 -6.42
N TYR A 489 13.65 6.76 -6.36
CA TYR A 489 14.42 6.33 -7.51
C TYR A 489 14.44 4.79 -7.52
N ALA A 490 14.18 4.15 -8.66
CA ALA A 490 14.11 2.70 -8.74
C ALA A 490 14.74 2.13 -10.02
N VAL A 491 15.26 0.91 -9.91
CA VAL A 491 15.54 0.01 -11.04
C VAL A 491 14.48 -1.08 -11.03
N THR A 492 13.78 -1.25 -12.14
CA THR A 492 12.69 -2.23 -12.29
C THR A 492 12.89 -3.06 -13.56
N SER A 493 12.31 -4.24 -13.63
CA SER A 493 12.33 -5.09 -14.82
C SER A 493 11.07 -5.95 -14.95
N ASP A 494 10.89 -6.52 -16.14
CA ASP A 494 9.89 -7.54 -16.46
C ASP A 494 10.40 -8.93 -16.04
N ALA A 495 9.50 -9.91 -15.96
CA ALA A 495 9.84 -11.30 -15.59
C ALA A 495 10.80 -12.04 -16.57
N GLU A 496 11.15 -11.45 -17.73
CA GLU A 496 12.21 -11.95 -18.62
C GLU A 496 13.53 -11.13 -18.55
N GLY A 497 13.59 -10.04 -17.77
CA GLY A 497 14.74 -9.13 -17.64
C GLY A 497 15.03 -8.27 -18.87
N SER A 498 14.10 -8.25 -19.84
CA SER A 498 14.24 -7.64 -21.17
C SER A 498 13.93 -6.14 -21.23
N ALA A 499 13.15 -5.64 -20.27
CA ALA A 499 12.57 -4.29 -20.21
C ALA A 499 13.14 -3.45 -19.05
N THR A 500 14.33 -3.81 -18.56
CA THR A 500 14.98 -3.17 -17.40
C THR A 500 15.04 -1.64 -17.57
N GLN A 501 14.50 -0.91 -16.58
CA GLN A 501 14.31 0.53 -16.62
C GLN A 501 14.72 1.22 -15.31
N LEU A 502 15.15 2.46 -15.47
CA LEU A 502 15.33 3.44 -14.40
C LEU A 502 14.09 4.32 -14.31
N LEU A 503 13.51 4.42 -13.11
CA LEU A 503 12.31 5.19 -12.82
C LEU A 503 12.59 6.28 -11.78
N VAL A 504 11.97 7.45 -11.96
CA VAL A 504 11.86 8.50 -10.95
C VAL A 504 10.38 8.75 -10.67
N LEU A 505 9.92 8.36 -9.48
CA LEU A 505 8.57 8.59 -9.00
C LEU A 505 8.58 9.72 -7.98
N ARG A 506 7.69 10.69 -8.09
CA ARG A 506 7.61 11.84 -7.19
C ARG A 506 6.19 12.07 -6.68
N GLN A 507 6.09 12.39 -5.40
CA GLN A 507 4.89 12.85 -4.72
C GLN A 507 5.10 14.32 -4.33
N GLU A 508 4.37 15.23 -4.98
CA GLU A 508 4.57 16.69 -4.83
C GLU A 508 4.05 17.24 -3.48
N ASP A 509 3.01 16.63 -2.92
CA ASP A 509 2.41 16.94 -1.62
C ASP A 509 1.64 15.73 -1.07
N ALA A 510 1.24 15.79 0.20
CA ALA A 510 0.59 14.66 0.89
C ALA A 510 -0.76 14.21 0.29
N ARG A 511 -1.50 15.09 -0.41
CA ARG A 511 -2.76 14.74 -1.10
C ARG A 511 -2.55 14.37 -2.57
N SER A 512 -1.33 14.53 -3.10
CA SER A 512 -0.93 14.02 -4.40
C SER A 512 -0.48 12.56 -4.31
N GLN A 513 -0.64 11.83 -5.41
CA GLN A 513 -0.08 10.49 -5.58
C GLN A 513 1.40 10.55 -5.94
N TYR A 514 2.10 9.43 -5.83
CA TYR A 514 3.35 9.21 -6.54
C TYR A 514 3.08 9.10 -8.05
N GLN A 515 3.78 9.95 -8.80
CA GLN A 515 3.70 10.05 -10.25
C GLN A 515 5.06 9.76 -10.89
N LEU A 516 5.07 8.99 -11.97
CA LEU A 516 6.27 8.82 -12.77
C LEU A 516 6.61 10.16 -13.46
N VAL A 517 7.68 10.81 -13.01
CA VAL A 517 8.12 12.11 -13.56
C VAL A 517 9.22 11.97 -14.61
N GLN A 518 10.00 10.90 -14.56
CA GLN A 518 11.01 10.56 -15.57
C GLN A 518 11.23 9.04 -15.60
N ASN A 519 11.47 8.48 -16.78
CA ASN A 519 11.95 7.12 -16.97
C ASN A 519 12.98 7.04 -18.11
N ALA A 520 13.83 6.02 -18.09
CA ALA A 520 14.70 5.66 -19.21
C ALA A 520 15.00 4.14 -19.18
N PRO A 521 15.15 3.47 -20.34
CA PRO A 521 15.74 2.14 -20.42
C PRO A 521 17.11 2.09 -19.76
N PHE A 522 17.47 0.97 -19.14
CA PHE A 522 18.76 0.77 -18.49
C PHE A 522 19.86 0.45 -19.52
N ALA A 523 21.04 1.07 -19.36
CA ALA A 523 22.12 0.96 -20.34
C ALA A 523 22.79 -0.43 -20.35
N PRO A 524 23.02 -1.04 -21.53
CA PRO A 524 23.72 -2.31 -21.64
C PRO A 524 25.10 -2.29 -20.98
N GLY A 525 25.27 -3.12 -19.94
CA GLY A 525 26.53 -3.25 -19.22
C GLY A 525 26.81 -2.17 -18.16
N ALA A 526 25.87 -1.25 -17.91
CA ALA A 526 25.98 -0.35 -16.75
C ALA A 526 25.83 -1.14 -15.43
N GLU A 527 26.54 -0.71 -14.39
CA GLU A 527 26.43 -1.25 -13.02
C GLU A 527 25.95 -0.13 -12.08
N LEU A 528 24.91 -0.41 -11.30
CA LEU A 528 24.49 0.41 -10.16
C LEU A 528 24.73 -0.37 -8.85
N PRO A 529 24.93 0.31 -7.70
CA PRO A 529 24.96 -0.37 -6.41
C PRO A 529 23.60 -0.99 -6.08
N ALA A 530 23.53 -1.79 -5.02
CA ALA A 530 22.25 -2.15 -4.42
C ALA A 530 21.56 -0.91 -3.80
N GLY A 531 20.26 -1.03 -3.54
CA GLY A 531 19.46 -0.02 -2.86
C GLY A 531 18.30 -0.66 -2.10
N SER A 532 17.85 0.01 -1.04
CA SER A 532 16.65 -0.32 -0.27
C SER A 532 15.93 0.97 0.14
N LEU A 533 14.59 0.94 0.22
CA LEU A 533 13.81 2.02 0.83
C LEU A 533 14.08 2.20 2.33
N THR A 534 14.82 1.28 2.97
CA THR A 534 15.29 1.39 4.37
C THR A 534 16.69 2.00 4.53
N ASP A 535 17.44 2.27 3.46
CA ASP A 535 18.82 2.75 3.58
C ASP A 535 18.92 4.23 4.00
N HIS A 536 19.40 4.48 5.22
CA HIS A 536 19.55 5.82 5.80
C HIS A 536 20.74 6.64 5.25
N SER A 537 21.55 6.08 4.34
CA SER A 537 22.68 6.79 3.71
C SER A 537 22.34 7.46 2.37
N VAL A 538 21.11 7.23 1.86
CA VAL A 538 20.57 7.91 0.68
C VAL A 538 20.15 9.34 1.04
N VAL A 539 20.61 10.32 0.26
CA VAL A 539 20.33 11.75 0.48
C VAL A 539 20.16 12.49 -0.86
N ASN A 540 19.13 13.33 -1.02
CA ASN A 540 19.01 14.23 -2.17
C ASN A 540 20.14 15.26 -2.17
N MET A 541 20.69 15.56 -3.34
CA MET A 541 21.91 16.37 -3.46
C MET A 541 21.69 17.60 -4.35
N ALA A 542 22.31 18.72 -3.98
CA ALA A 542 22.28 19.93 -4.80
C ALA A 542 23.10 19.70 -6.09
N ASN A 543 22.55 20.12 -7.24
CA ASN A 543 23.15 19.81 -8.55
C ASN A 543 24.50 20.52 -8.82
N ASP A 544 24.88 21.50 -7.99
CA ASP A 544 26.20 22.16 -8.02
C ASP A 544 27.21 21.54 -7.03
N GLU A 545 26.82 20.58 -6.21
CA GLU A 545 27.71 19.89 -5.27
C GLU A 545 28.61 18.87 -5.98
N SER A 546 29.93 18.95 -5.75
CA SER A 546 30.93 17.98 -6.23
C SER A 546 31.70 17.30 -5.07
N THR A 547 31.11 17.22 -3.88
CA THR A 547 31.79 16.69 -2.69
C THR A 547 31.99 15.18 -2.83
N ASP A 548 33.23 14.70 -2.74
CA ASP A 548 33.58 13.28 -2.89
C ASP A 548 33.06 12.64 -4.20
N LEU A 549 32.92 13.43 -5.25
CA LEU A 549 32.54 13.05 -6.62
C LEU A 549 33.59 13.56 -7.61
N VAL A 550 33.71 12.93 -8.78
CA VAL A 550 34.65 13.39 -9.84
C VAL A 550 34.27 14.75 -10.43
N MET A 551 32.98 15.08 -10.43
CA MET A 551 32.41 16.39 -10.78
C MET A 551 31.02 16.56 -10.15
N SER A 552 30.39 17.73 -10.30
CA SER A 552 28.99 17.94 -9.86
C SER A 552 27.97 17.44 -10.89
N PRO A 553 26.71 17.17 -10.49
CA PRO A 553 25.64 16.80 -11.41
C PRO A 553 25.48 17.71 -12.63
N ASN A 554 25.45 19.03 -12.44
CA ASN A 554 25.35 19.97 -13.56
C ASN A 554 26.54 19.83 -14.52
N ALA A 555 27.77 19.73 -14.00
CA ALA A 555 28.96 19.56 -14.82
C ALA A 555 28.98 18.23 -15.58
N ALA A 556 28.45 17.15 -15.01
CA ALA A 556 28.32 15.85 -15.68
C ALA A 556 27.27 15.87 -16.80
N VAL A 557 26.17 16.60 -16.59
CA VAL A 557 25.11 16.75 -17.58
C VAL A 557 25.53 17.69 -18.72
N GLU A 558 26.29 18.76 -18.42
CA GLU A 558 26.99 19.57 -19.41
C GLU A 558 28.00 18.73 -20.21
N ALA A 559 28.89 17.98 -19.54
CA ALA A 559 29.90 17.13 -20.17
C ALA A 559 29.30 16.05 -21.09
N LEU A 560 28.19 15.43 -20.68
CA LEU A 560 27.41 14.50 -21.52
C LEU A 560 26.84 15.20 -22.76
N ALA A 561 26.21 16.36 -22.60
CA ALA A 561 25.61 17.08 -23.73
C ALA A 561 26.66 17.52 -24.76
N ASP A 562 27.83 17.96 -24.31
CA ASP A 562 28.98 18.26 -25.16
C ASP A 562 29.48 16.98 -25.85
N TYR A 563 29.74 15.88 -25.12
CA TYR A 563 30.30 14.65 -25.72
C TYR A 563 29.35 13.97 -26.71
N LEU A 564 28.04 13.93 -26.40
CA LEU A 564 27.04 13.42 -27.35
C LEU A 564 26.95 14.27 -28.63
N THR A 565 27.37 15.54 -28.60
CA THR A 565 27.32 16.47 -29.75
C THR A 565 28.63 16.49 -30.54
N ASP A 566 29.79 16.28 -29.90
CA ASP A 566 31.10 16.24 -30.55
C ASP A 566 31.97 15.10 -29.96
N PRO A 567 32.30 14.04 -30.74
CA PRO A 567 33.17 12.96 -30.28
C PRO A 567 34.63 13.40 -30.04
N GLU A 568 35.05 14.59 -30.50
CA GLU A 568 36.38 15.17 -30.20
C GLU A 568 36.33 16.20 -29.05
N ALA A 569 35.22 16.32 -28.30
CA ALA A 569 35.04 17.28 -27.20
C ALA A 569 36.05 17.13 -26.04
N GLU A 570 36.39 18.23 -25.36
CA GLU A 570 37.22 18.20 -24.12
C GLU A 570 36.53 17.46 -22.93
N SER A 571 35.26 17.07 -23.08
CA SER A 571 34.52 16.23 -22.13
C SER A 571 34.58 14.73 -22.41
N ALA A 572 35.06 14.29 -23.59
CA ALA A 572 35.09 12.88 -23.97
C ALA A 572 35.86 12.00 -22.97
N ASP A 573 37.09 12.41 -22.59
CA ASP A 573 37.95 11.77 -21.56
C ASP A 573 37.34 11.77 -20.12
N GLN A 574 36.05 12.13 -19.94
CA GLN A 574 35.37 12.25 -18.65
C GLN A 574 34.08 11.41 -18.56
N ILE A 575 33.56 10.92 -19.70
CA ILE A 575 32.37 10.08 -19.80
C ILE A 575 32.79 8.69 -20.30
N ALA A 576 32.32 7.62 -19.67
CA ALA A 576 32.63 6.26 -20.09
C ALA A 576 31.87 5.88 -21.38
N ASP A 577 32.58 5.38 -22.37
CA ASP A 577 32.02 4.90 -23.64
C ASP A 577 30.99 3.78 -23.45
N ASN A 578 29.92 3.79 -24.25
CA ASN A 578 28.99 2.66 -24.37
C ASN A 578 28.39 2.57 -25.79
N GLU A 579 27.74 1.44 -26.07
CA GLU A 579 27.12 1.12 -27.38
C GLU A 579 26.08 2.18 -27.83
N TRP A 580 25.45 2.90 -26.90
CA TRP A 580 24.52 3.97 -27.22
C TRP A 580 25.21 5.25 -27.65
N ILE A 581 26.30 5.65 -26.99
CA ILE A 581 27.14 6.79 -27.40
C ILE A 581 27.72 6.51 -28.80
N GLU A 582 28.26 5.30 -29.02
CA GLU A 582 28.78 4.87 -30.33
C GLU A 582 27.71 5.01 -31.45
N MET A 583 26.49 4.51 -31.23
CA MET A 583 25.39 4.66 -32.20
C MET A 583 24.93 6.11 -32.40
N ILE A 584 24.95 6.93 -31.34
CA ILE A 584 24.57 8.36 -31.42
C ILE A 584 25.60 9.13 -32.26
N HIS A 585 26.89 8.80 -32.18
CA HIS A 585 27.92 9.37 -33.06
C HIS A 585 27.86 8.81 -34.50
N GLU A 586 27.58 7.51 -34.68
CA GLU A 586 27.42 6.91 -36.02
C GLU A 586 26.25 7.55 -36.79
N HIS A 587 25.08 7.70 -36.15
CA HIS A 587 23.92 8.41 -36.73
C HIS A 587 24.25 9.86 -37.11
N GLN A 588 25.00 10.59 -36.27
CA GLN A 588 25.38 11.98 -36.57
C GLN A 588 26.36 12.06 -37.76
N ALA A 589 27.33 11.15 -37.85
CA ALA A 589 28.26 11.09 -38.97
C ALA A 589 27.55 10.73 -40.29
N ASP A 590 26.63 9.75 -40.27
CA ASP A 590 25.82 9.37 -41.43
C ASP A 590 24.87 10.50 -41.86
N LEU A 591 24.29 11.25 -40.91
CA LEU A 591 23.44 12.42 -41.15
C LEU A 591 24.24 13.55 -41.82
N GLU A 592 25.45 13.86 -41.35
CA GLU A 592 26.33 14.85 -41.99
C GLU A 592 26.81 14.39 -43.39
N GLU A 593 27.23 13.12 -43.54
CA GLU A 593 27.70 12.58 -44.82
C GLU A 593 26.59 12.62 -45.88
N THR A 594 25.41 12.10 -45.55
CA THR A 594 24.29 11.94 -46.49
C THR A 594 23.75 13.30 -46.98
N HIS A 595 23.63 14.29 -46.10
CA HIS A 595 23.12 15.62 -46.47
C HIS A 595 24.15 16.44 -47.24
N ARG A 596 25.44 16.33 -46.88
CA ARG A 596 26.54 17.00 -47.57
C ARG A 596 26.68 16.58 -49.03
N GLU A 597 26.30 15.36 -49.40
CA GLU A 597 26.28 14.93 -50.82
C GLU A 597 25.16 15.59 -51.65
N ASN A 598 24.19 16.25 -51.00
CA ASN A 598 23.00 16.86 -51.62
C ASN A 598 22.97 18.40 -51.44
N ASP A 599 24.12 19.03 -51.20
CA ASP A 599 24.28 20.48 -50.96
C ASP A 599 23.42 21.02 -49.78
N ILE A 600 23.24 20.19 -48.74
CA ILE A 600 22.58 20.53 -47.48
C ILE A 600 23.63 20.53 -46.37
N ASP A 601 23.70 21.62 -45.61
CA ASP A 601 24.48 21.74 -44.37
C ASP A 601 23.65 21.16 -43.23
N ALA A 602 24.12 20.07 -42.65
CA ALA A 602 23.49 19.36 -41.55
C ALA A 602 24.33 19.54 -40.28
N SER A 603 23.68 19.73 -39.14
CA SER A 603 24.34 19.90 -37.84
C SER A 603 23.42 19.49 -36.70
N VAL A 604 23.99 19.08 -35.57
CA VAL A 604 23.27 18.71 -34.35
C VAL A 604 23.72 19.60 -33.21
N THR A 605 22.79 19.99 -32.33
CA THR A 605 23.11 20.75 -31.10
C THR A 605 22.25 20.28 -29.94
N ARG A 606 22.86 20.08 -28.76
CA ARG A 606 22.15 19.70 -27.53
C ARG A 606 21.96 20.88 -26.59
N ASN A 607 20.80 20.94 -25.94
CA ASN A 607 20.40 22.03 -25.04
C ASN A 607 19.68 21.44 -23.82
N LEU A 608 20.24 21.64 -22.63
CA LEU A 608 19.73 21.12 -21.37
C LEU A 608 18.41 21.79 -20.96
N PHE A 609 17.54 21.04 -20.26
CA PHE A 609 16.51 21.63 -19.40
C PHE A 609 17.08 21.71 -17.98
N GLU A 610 17.63 22.86 -17.57
CA GLU A 610 18.28 23.04 -16.26
C GLU A 610 17.37 22.61 -15.08
N ASP A 611 16.09 23.00 -15.12
CA ASP A 611 15.07 22.64 -14.13
C ASP A 611 14.67 21.14 -14.11
N SER A 612 15.18 20.32 -15.03
CA SER A 612 14.89 18.87 -15.09
C SER A 612 15.88 18.01 -14.31
N VAL A 613 17.03 18.55 -13.91
CA VAL A 613 18.10 17.75 -13.28
C VAL A 613 17.72 17.43 -11.83
N THR A 614 17.68 16.15 -11.48
CA THR A 614 17.42 15.67 -10.12
C THR A 614 18.48 14.64 -9.71
N SER A 615 19.06 14.82 -8.52
CA SER A 615 20.26 14.10 -8.09
C SER A 615 20.11 13.49 -6.70
N VAL A 616 20.54 12.24 -6.56
CA VAL A 616 20.56 11.52 -5.29
C VAL A 616 21.93 10.89 -5.05
N ARG A 617 22.45 11.01 -3.83
CA ARG A 617 23.67 10.33 -3.41
C ARG A 617 23.32 8.91 -2.96
N LEU A 618 24.03 7.93 -3.49
CA LEU A 618 23.83 6.50 -3.25
C LEU A 618 24.71 5.98 -2.09
N PRO A 619 24.40 4.81 -1.50
CA PRO A 619 25.11 4.28 -0.33
C PRO A 619 26.62 4.02 -0.50
N ASN A 620 27.08 3.86 -1.74
CA ASN A 620 28.50 3.73 -2.08
C ASN A 620 29.24 5.08 -2.20
N GLY A 621 28.56 6.21 -1.98
CA GLY A 621 29.08 7.58 -2.09
C GLY A 621 28.94 8.23 -3.47
N SER A 622 28.67 7.45 -4.53
CA SER A 622 28.40 7.95 -5.88
C SER A 622 27.08 8.71 -5.96
N ALA A 623 26.84 9.45 -7.05
CA ALA A 623 25.57 10.11 -7.31
C ALA A 623 24.88 9.55 -8.55
N LEU A 624 23.58 9.27 -8.44
CA LEU A 624 22.70 8.99 -9.56
C LEU A 624 21.98 10.29 -9.93
N VAL A 625 22.11 10.68 -11.20
CA VAL A 625 21.62 11.96 -11.71
C VAL A 625 20.72 11.70 -12.90
N PHE A 626 19.47 12.16 -12.82
CA PHE A 626 18.52 12.13 -13.92
C PHE A 626 18.37 13.53 -14.51
N GLY A 627 18.16 13.61 -15.82
CA GLY A 627 17.80 14.87 -16.47
C GLY A 627 17.23 14.68 -17.86
N THR A 628 16.82 15.79 -18.48
CA THR A 628 16.35 15.84 -19.87
C THR A 628 17.07 16.94 -20.64
N MET A 629 17.33 16.70 -21.91
CA MET A 629 17.78 17.72 -22.87
C MET A 629 16.96 17.67 -24.16
N ASN A 630 17.11 18.67 -25.03
CA ASN A 630 16.72 18.56 -26.42
C ASN A 630 17.97 18.34 -27.28
N SER A 631 17.89 17.45 -28.25
CA SER A 631 18.75 17.50 -29.44
C SER A 631 18.00 18.20 -30.57
N LEU A 632 18.72 19.01 -31.34
CA LEU A 632 18.20 19.79 -32.46
C LEU A 632 19.04 19.51 -33.70
N GLU A 633 18.53 18.65 -34.59
CA GLU A 633 19.06 18.45 -35.93
C GLU A 633 18.62 19.62 -36.81
N SER A 634 19.55 20.27 -37.50
CA SER A 634 19.31 21.43 -38.36
C SER A 634 19.79 21.16 -39.77
N LEU A 635 18.87 21.06 -40.73
CA LEU A 635 19.13 20.72 -42.13
C LEU A 635 18.90 21.97 -42.99
N THR A 636 19.97 22.49 -43.62
CA THR A 636 19.98 23.83 -44.23
C THR A 636 20.48 23.79 -45.69
N PRO A 637 19.61 23.93 -46.70
CA PRO A 637 20.02 24.00 -48.12
C PRO A 637 21.03 25.12 -48.38
N GLN A 638 22.11 24.84 -49.13
CA GLN A 638 23.20 25.78 -49.41
C GLN A 638 23.16 26.39 -50.82
N GLU A 639 22.55 25.72 -51.81
CA GLU A 639 22.44 26.20 -53.20
C GLU A 639 20.98 26.47 -53.64
N GLU A 640 20.81 27.35 -54.64
CA GLU A 640 19.50 27.74 -55.19
C GLU A 640 18.84 26.57 -55.92
N GLY A 641 17.92 25.88 -55.23
CA GLY A 641 17.22 24.69 -55.73
C GLY A 641 17.65 23.37 -55.10
N ALA A 642 18.51 23.39 -54.08
CA ALA A 642 18.68 22.26 -53.17
C ALA A 642 17.45 22.15 -52.23
N THR A 643 17.06 20.94 -51.86
CA THR A 643 15.84 20.69 -51.06
C THR A 643 16.08 19.63 -49.99
N VAL A 644 15.66 19.90 -48.75
CA VAL A 644 15.59 18.87 -47.70
C VAL A 644 14.36 18.01 -47.97
N ASP A 645 14.58 16.74 -48.31
CA ASP A 645 13.52 15.73 -48.33
C ASP A 645 13.36 15.14 -46.92
N VAL A 646 12.12 15.02 -46.45
CA VAL A 646 11.78 14.60 -45.08
C VAL A 646 10.82 13.40 -45.08
N THR A 647 10.78 12.65 -43.98
CA THR A 647 9.83 11.55 -43.80
C THR A 647 8.40 12.07 -43.60
N ASP A 648 7.39 11.22 -43.87
CA ASP A 648 5.98 11.55 -43.65
C ASP A 648 5.72 12.02 -42.20
N LEU A 649 6.37 11.40 -41.20
CA LEU A 649 6.32 11.81 -39.80
C LEU A 649 6.87 13.23 -39.57
N VAL A 650 8.04 13.55 -40.14
CA VAL A 650 8.66 14.88 -40.02
C VAL A 650 7.84 15.92 -40.78
N GLN A 651 7.21 15.54 -41.91
CA GLN A 651 6.32 16.42 -42.66
C GLN A 651 5.07 16.79 -41.84
N GLU A 652 4.37 15.81 -41.27
CA GLU A 652 3.11 16.02 -40.55
C GLU A 652 3.35 16.74 -39.21
N VAL A 653 4.39 16.38 -38.45
CA VAL A 653 4.75 17.08 -37.18
C VAL A 653 5.22 18.52 -37.42
N GLY A 654 5.76 18.83 -38.60
CA GLY A 654 6.11 20.20 -39.01
C GLY A 654 4.98 20.98 -39.69
N GLU A 655 3.77 20.40 -39.83
CA GLU A 655 2.66 20.92 -40.64
C GLU A 655 3.08 21.30 -42.09
N PHE A 656 4.09 20.62 -42.64
CA PHE A 656 4.71 21.03 -43.90
C PHE A 656 3.83 20.70 -45.12
N PRO A 657 3.73 21.61 -46.12
CA PRO A 657 2.86 21.41 -47.30
C PRO A 657 3.38 20.36 -48.29
N SER A 658 4.62 19.89 -48.12
CA SER A 658 5.28 18.87 -48.94
C SER A 658 6.43 18.21 -48.18
N SER A 659 6.69 16.94 -48.46
CA SER A 659 7.84 16.15 -47.95
C SER A 659 9.21 16.59 -48.48
N SER A 660 9.27 17.77 -49.11
CA SER A 660 10.46 18.35 -49.75
C SER A 660 10.43 19.87 -49.53
N ARG A 661 11.55 20.46 -49.09
CA ARG A 661 11.61 21.82 -48.52
C ARG A 661 12.80 22.60 -49.08
N GLU A 662 12.54 23.75 -49.71
CA GLU A 662 13.55 24.74 -50.13
C GLU A 662 14.07 25.61 -48.95
N GLU A 663 13.52 25.41 -47.75
CA GLU A 663 13.83 26.16 -46.53
C GLU A 663 14.56 25.26 -45.53
N GLN A 664 15.18 25.85 -44.51
CA GLN A 664 15.75 25.08 -43.40
C GLN A 664 14.65 24.27 -42.69
N VAL A 665 14.98 23.03 -42.33
CA VAL A 665 14.18 22.17 -41.45
C VAL A 665 14.94 21.97 -40.14
N ARG A 666 14.27 22.11 -39.00
CA ARG A 666 14.83 21.85 -37.68
C ARG A 666 14.00 20.81 -36.93
N ILE A 667 14.59 19.64 -36.70
CA ILE A 667 13.96 18.49 -36.05
C ILE A 667 14.45 18.44 -34.60
N ARG A 668 13.53 18.47 -33.64
CA ARG A 668 13.82 18.56 -32.21
C ARG A 668 13.40 17.28 -31.50
N TYR A 669 14.36 16.55 -30.96
CA TYR A 669 14.16 15.37 -30.15
C TYR A 669 14.27 15.72 -28.67
N ARG A 670 13.49 15.05 -27.84
CA ARG A 670 13.56 15.09 -26.38
C ARG A 670 14.36 13.88 -25.92
N GLU A 671 15.49 14.11 -25.27
CA GLU A 671 16.38 13.07 -24.76
C GLU A 671 16.31 13.02 -23.24
N GLN A 672 15.75 11.93 -22.68
CA GLN A 672 15.77 11.64 -21.24
C GLN A 672 16.99 10.76 -20.94
N PHE A 673 17.72 11.03 -19.86
CA PHE A 673 18.92 10.25 -19.51
C PHE A 673 19.10 10.08 -18.00
N ALA A 674 19.96 9.14 -17.63
CA ALA A 674 20.46 8.93 -16.28
C ALA A 674 21.98 8.70 -16.30
N LEU A 675 22.69 9.33 -15.37
CA LEU A 675 24.15 9.27 -15.21
C LEU A 675 24.51 8.73 -13.82
N LEU A 676 25.55 7.89 -13.75
CA LEU A 676 26.24 7.55 -12.51
C LEU A 676 27.56 8.33 -12.43
N ILE A 677 27.69 9.18 -11.42
CA ILE A 677 28.91 9.96 -11.13
C ILE A 677 29.66 9.27 -9.97
N PRO A 678 30.83 8.66 -10.20
CA PRO A 678 31.60 8.02 -9.14
C PRO A 678 32.43 9.03 -8.33
N SER A 679 33.12 8.53 -7.30
CA SER A 679 34.12 9.29 -6.52
C SER A 679 35.54 9.27 -7.12
N ASP A 680 35.80 8.37 -8.07
CA ASP A 680 37.04 8.24 -8.86
C ASP A 680 36.70 7.51 -10.19
N GLY A 681 37.36 7.85 -11.30
CA GLY A 681 37.05 7.32 -12.64
C GLY A 681 36.20 8.24 -13.52
N GLU A 682 35.45 7.66 -14.47
CA GLU A 682 34.63 8.35 -15.47
C GLU A 682 33.12 8.30 -15.12
N VAL A 683 32.34 9.29 -15.59
CA VAL A 683 30.88 9.30 -15.43
C VAL A 683 30.26 8.30 -16.40
N SER A 684 29.36 7.42 -15.93
CA SER A 684 28.74 6.39 -16.78
C SER A 684 27.32 6.76 -17.19
N LEU A 685 27.00 6.65 -18.48
CA LEU A 685 25.62 6.77 -18.99
C LEU A 685 24.85 5.49 -18.61
N ALA A 686 23.98 5.59 -17.59
CA ALA A 686 23.25 4.48 -16.99
C ALA A 686 21.84 4.27 -17.57
N GLY A 687 21.29 5.29 -18.24
CA GLY A 687 20.00 5.21 -18.95
C GLY A 687 19.86 6.29 -20.00
N TYR A 688 19.16 6.02 -21.11
CA TYR A 688 18.95 6.95 -22.21
C TYR A 688 17.69 6.58 -23.02
N GLU A 689 16.90 7.58 -23.37
CA GLU A 689 15.71 7.47 -24.23
C GLU A 689 15.59 8.73 -25.10
N THR A 690 15.21 8.59 -26.36
CA THR A 690 14.95 9.72 -27.26
C THR A 690 13.60 9.60 -27.97
N VAL A 691 12.90 10.72 -28.14
CA VAL A 691 11.62 10.81 -28.86
C VAL A 691 11.55 12.08 -29.69
N LEU A 692 11.08 11.99 -30.93
CA LEU A 692 10.87 13.17 -31.79
C LEU A 692 9.76 14.03 -31.18
N SER A 693 10.05 15.29 -30.88
CA SER A 693 9.16 16.16 -30.11
C SER A 693 8.49 17.25 -30.95
N THR A 694 9.24 17.96 -31.78
CA THR A 694 8.72 19.04 -32.64
C THR A 694 9.57 19.19 -33.91
N VAL A 695 8.99 19.77 -34.95
CA VAL A 695 9.68 20.13 -36.20
C VAL A 695 9.28 21.58 -36.53
N ASP A 696 10.25 22.43 -36.90
CA ASP A 696 10.03 23.85 -37.29
C ASP A 696 11.09 24.42 -38.26
#